data_AF-A0A5J4Z733-F1
#
_entry.id   AF-A0A5J4Z733-F1
#
_cell.length_a   1.000
_cell.length_b   1.000
_cell.length_c   1.000
_cell.angle_alpha   90.00
_cell.angle_beta   90.00
_cell.angle_gamma   90.00
#
_symmetry.space_group_name_H-M   'P 1'
#
loop_
_entity.id
_entity.type
_entity.pdbx_description
1 polymer ?
#
loop_
_entity_poly.entity_id
_entity_poly.type
_entity_poly.pdbx_seq_one_letter_code
_entity_poly.pdbx_strand_id
1 'polypeptide(L)'
;MSAPHLAEFAQLVSGPVGEYVAASGAIGGIVQQQAQLVKQAFEKEYAFLLEAAKMQKPSDDEVGKMIAPIGEIMGSIQKIAADTPPSDEFFNHVSAWSESIPALGWVMAESKPVPFVADFEGAGEFYTSKLLMKFKGTENAKAHQAWVRAVKAVYEALKAYIKSFHTTKLTWNLGLDASAGASGAGAGDEDDDEEEDAGGADPISAFQQIIDGPVKNYVAASAKIGTPVQSQATFVLEAFEKELEFLKTAAKTAKPADGGQSMVGDVGACMGKVGEFASSVGPREPLFNHVSVIAESVSILGWVVVPSGVIAYMSDCEGAGDFYVTKVQVAAKKAENGAKELEWVATVKEMYTALKAYVKEHFTTGLTWNFASAPKPKKVKKPKAAAVDDDDGDADGPDAFSAFQSIVDGPLAAYVSASKTLGGEVEKQAEAYKKAWLAEVEFLKKAGSMAKPADGGQSMVAEVGAEMGKVMEIVGAIGPREPFFNHCTAISESVNVLAWVVVDSKPLPFISDAEGAGEFYLSKVMMTYKKADDGAPHMEWVNTVKALYAALKAYVKDYHMTALTWNFMTNKPKKAKAGGAKRASSSSSSSASLEEFKALVEGPVKATYGGLSLQIGGQVAEQAKIVIEAFEKQLVFLTQAASMAKPSSQDGIMSMLRETGQCIGRIQDIQNAIHPRDAEANHVTAIGESIPALSWVVMESKPVPFITEMEGAGDFYLNKVLMDAKKLDNVKVHQEWVRSVRGIFAALKKFVKDHHTTCLVWNTGAGGGGAVAAGDAEDAMESSAAGGDSISDFEALLVGPLQKFLDLSKSIGSFVEEQAVQYAEVWKKELDFLKSASSMKKPADDEVQAMMTPIGLAMAEVNNIKDKAPPRDELVNHLTAMAESVPALGWVALDSKPIPYVADMAGAGEMYLNRVLQAFKTKDDAQLHKDWVATVKTLYEELKKYIKAHHTTSLQWGSK
;
A
#
# COMPACT_ATOMS: atom_id res chain seq x y z
N MET A 1 -8.07 19.63 -37.44
CA MET A 1 -7.06 18.56 -37.28
C MET A 1 -7.43 17.79 -36.02
N SER A 2 -7.44 16.45 -36.04
CA SER A 2 -7.75 15.66 -34.83
C SER A 2 -6.69 15.89 -33.75
N ALA A 3 -7.09 16.04 -32.49
CA ALA A 3 -6.15 16.18 -31.37
C ALA A 3 -5.18 14.98 -31.34
N PRO A 4 -3.86 15.18 -31.10
CA PRO A 4 -2.85 14.12 -31.15
C PRO A 4 -3.19 12.87 -30.32
N HIS A 5 -3.72 13.09 -29.12
CA HIS A 5 -4.26 12.06 -28.25
C HIS A 5 -5.29 11.14 -28.93
N LEU A 6 -6.30 11.72 -29.57
CA LEU A 6 -7.34 10.95 -30.26
C LEU A 6 -6.80 10.22 -31.49
N ALA A 7 -5.78 10.78 -32.15
CA ALA A 7 -5.12 10.09 -33.26
C ALA A 7 -4.32 8.87 -32.77
N GLU A 8 -3.61 8.98 -31.65
CA GLU A 8 -2.86 7.86 -31.06
C GLU A 8 -3.77 6.74 -30.55
N PHE A 9 -4.90 7.07 -29.92
CA PHE A 9 -5.86 6.04 -29.53
C PHE A 9 -6.50 5.38 -30.76
N ALA A 10 -6.87 6.15 -31.78
CA ALA A 10 -7.37 5.58 -33.03
C ALA A 10 -6.34 4.62 -33.66
N GLN A 11 -5.05 4.97 -33.62
CA GLN A 11 -3.95 4.11 -34.06
C GLN A 11 -3.81 2.84 -33.21
N LEU A 12 -4.03 2.92 -31.90
CA LEU A 12 -4.12 1.74 -31.02
C LEU A 12 -5.23 0.79 -31.48
N VAL A 13 -6.42 1.33 -31.77
CA VAL A 13 -7.58 0.55 -32.22
C VAL A 13 -7.35 -0.07 -33.62
N SER A 14 -6.79 0.68 -34.57
CA SER A 14 -6.55 0.19 -35.93
C SER A 14 -5.30 -0.68 -36.07
N GLY A 15 -4.30 -0.49 -35.20
CA GLY A 15 -3.03 -1.22 -35.17
C GLY A 15 -3.09 -2.41 -34.22
N PRO A 16 -2.54 -2.31 -32.99
CA PRO A 16 -2.48 -3.42 -32.02
C PRO A 16 -3.78 -4.22 -31.85
N VAL A 17 -4.93 -3.55 -31.69
CA VAL A 17 -6.23 -4.23 -31.56
C VAL A 17 -6.65 -4.89 -32.87
N GLY A 18 -6.40 -4.25 -34.01
CA GLY A 18 -6.63 -4.83 -35.34
C GLY A 18 -5.78 -6.08 -35.61
N GLU A 19 -4.51 -6.05 -35.24
CA GLU A 19 -3.58 -7.19 -35.35
C GLU A 19 -4.03 -8.35 -34.44
N TYR A 20 -4.46 -8.06 -33.22
CA TYR A 20 -5.05 -9.05 -32.32
C TYR A 20 -6.31 -9.70 -32.91
N VAL A 21 -7.19 -8.91 -33.53
CA VAL A 21 -8.38 -9.43 -34.20
C VAL A 21 -8.02 -10.31 -35.41
N ALA A 22 -7.01 -9.93 -36.19
CA ALA A 22 -6.52 -10.73 -37.31
C ALA A 22 -5.91 -12.05 -36.82
N ALA A 23 -5.08 -12.02 -35.77
CA ALA A 23 -4.52 -13.23 -35.15
C ALA A 23 -5.61 -14.14 -34.57
N SER A 24 -6.65 -13.56 -33.98
CA SER A 24 -7.82 -14.30 -33.48
C SER A 24 -8.63 -14.93 -34.62
N GLY A 25 -8.74 -14.25 -35.76
CA GLY A 25 -9.35 -14.80 -36.97
C GLY A 25 -8.59 -15.99 -37.56
N ALA A 26 -7.26 -16.01 -37.45
CA ALA A 26 -6.43 -17.14 -37.87
C ALA A 26 -6.65 -18.40 -36.99
N ILE A 27 -7.11 -18.23 -35.75
CA ILE A 27 -7.51 -19.33 -34.86
C ILE A 27 -8.98 -19.70 -35.10
N GLY A 28 -9.85 -18.71 -35.26
CA GLY A 28 -11.26 -18.89 -35.58
C GLY A 28 -12.14 -19.21 -34.35
N GLY A 29 -13.38 -19.60 -34.62
CA GLY A 29 -14.33 -20.04 -33.60
C GLY A 29 -14.63 -18.98 -32.52
N ILE A 30 -14.71 -19.44 -31.27
CA ILE A 30 -15.05 -18.60 -30.11
C ILE A 30 -14.00 -17.52 -29.82
N VAL A 31 -12.74 -17.76 -30.21
CA VAL A 31 -11.64 -16.80 -30.07
C VAL A 31 -11.85 -15.59 -30.98
N GLN A 32 -12.24 -15.83 -32.24
CA GLN A 32 -12.57 -14.75 -33.16
C GLN A 32 -13.82 -13.97 -32.71
N GLN A 33 -14.85 -14.66 -32.20
CA GLN A 33 -16.06 -14.01 -31.70
C GLN A 33 -15.76 -13.08 -30.53
N GLN A 34 -14.98 -13.54 -29.54
CA GLN A 34 -14.59 -12.70 -28.40
C GLN A 34 -13.70 -11.53 -28.84
N ALA A 35 -12.80 -11.73 -29.81
CA ALA A 35 -11.93 -10.67 -30.32
C ALA A 35 -12.71 -9.52 -30.97
N GLN A 36 -13.83 -9.80 -31.62
CA GLN A 36 -14.71 -8.75 -32.16
C GLN A 36 -15.35 -7.92 -31.05
N LEU A 37 -15.73 -8.53 -29.93
CA LEU A 37 -16.24 -7.80 -28.77
C LEU A 37 -15.13 -6.95 -28.11
N VAL A 38 -13.91 -7.48 -27.99
CA VAL A 38 -12.77 -6.70 -27.50
C VAL A 38 -12.55 -5.46 -28.36
N LYS A 39 -12.54 -5.61 -29.69
CA LYS A 39 -12.44 -4.46 -30.62
C LYS A 39 -13.57 -3.46 -30.42
N GLN A 40 -14.81 -3.92 -30.26
CA GLN A 40 -15.95 -3.03 -29.98
C GLN A 40 -15.80 -2.29 -28.64
N ALA A 41 -15.24 -2.92 -27.60
CA ALA A 41 -14.98 -2.27 -26.32
C ALA A 41 -13.99 -1.11 -26.47
N PHE A 42 -12.88 -1.34 -27.19
CA PHE A 42 -11.90 -0.28 -27.51
C PHE A 42 -12.49 0.81 -28.41
N GLU A 43 -13.36 0.48 -29.36
CA GLU A 43 -14.07 1.49 -30.17
C GLU A 43 -15.03 2.35 -29.33
N LYS A 44 -15.69 1.75 -28.32
CA LYS A 44 -16.52 2.49 -27.36
C LYS A 44 -15.69 3.35 -26.42
N GLU A 45 -14.53 2.86 -25.99
CA GLU A 45 -13.57 3.63 -25.22
C GLU A 45 -13.03 4.81 -26.02
N TYR A 46 -12.75 4.65 -27.31
CA TYR A 46 -12.40 5.76 -28.20
C TYR A 46 -13.52 6.82 -28.26
N ALA A 47 -14.78 6.39 -28.41
CA ALA A 47 -15.92 7.30 -28.42
C ALA A 47 -16.07 8.04 -27.09
N PHE A 48 -15.85 7.35 -25.96
CA PHE A 48 -15.82 7.97 -24.64
C PHE A 48 -14.71 9.03 -24.53
N LEU A 49 -13.49 8.72 -24.98
CA LEU A 49 -12.34 9.64 -24.95
C LEU A 49 -12.54 10.84 -25.87
N LEU A 50 -13.22 10.65 -27.01
CA LEU A 50 -13.61 11.72 -27.93
C LEU A 50 -14.56 12.72 -27.27
N GLU A 51 -15.53 12.24 -26.49
CA GLU A 51 -16.46 13.12 -25.76
C GLU A 51 -15.76 13.77 -24.57
N ALA A 52 -14.99 13.00 -23.78
CA ALA A 52 -14.21 13.51 -22.66
C ALA A 52 -13.21 14.60 -23.08
N ALA A 53 -12.65 14.54 -24.29
CA ALA A 53 -11.74 15.54 -24.80
C ALA A 53 -12.40 16.91 -25.05
N LYS A 54 -13.72 16.99 -25.17
CA LYS A 54 -14.45 18.23 -25.52
C LYS A 54 -15.16 18.89 -24.32
N MET A 55 -15.10 18.26 -23.15
CA MET A 55 -15.89 18.69 -22.00
C MET A 55 -15.08 18.62 -20.72
N GLN A 56 -15.44 19.50 -19.77
CA GLN A 56 -15.04 19.32 -18.39
C GLN A 56 -15.66 18.03 -17.83
N LYS A 57 -15.02 17.44 -16.82
CA LYS A 57 -15.54 16.22 -16.17
C LYS A 57 -17.01 16.45 -15.79
N PRO A 58 -17.96 15.70 -16.38
CA PRO A 58 -19.36 15.78 -16.00
C PRO A 58 -19.56 15.10 -14.63
N SER A 59 -20.79 15.09 -14.11
CA SER A 59 -21.07 14.41 -12.84
C SER A 59 -20.69 12.92 -12.90
N ASP A 60 -20.33 12.31 -11.77
CA ASP A 60 -19.94 10.89 -11.75
C ASP A 60 -21.04 9.96 -12.27
N ASP A 61 -22.32 10.36 -12.15
CA ASP A 61 -23.47 9.67 -12.76
C ASP A 61 -23.47 9.75 -14.29
N GLU A 62 -23.19 10.92 -14.86
CA GLU A 62 -23.04 11.09 -16.30
C GLU A 62 -21.84 10.33 -16.84
N VAL A 63 -20.70 10.34 -16.13
CA VAL A 63 -19.54 9.50 -16.45
C VAL A 63 -19.93 8.02 -16.41
N GLY A 64 -20.71 7.61 -15.39
CA GLY A 64 -21.26 6.26 -15.28
C GLY A 64 -22.14 5.86 -16.48
N LYS A 65 -22.99 6.77 -16.97
CA LYS A 65 -23.80 6.56 -18.19
C LYS A 65 -22.93 6.49 -19.45
N MET A 66 -21.89 7.31 -19.53
CA MET A 66 -20.96 7.31 -20.66
C MET A 66 -20.13 6.02 -20.74
N ILE A 67 -19.76 5.42 -19.60
CA ILE A 67 -18.96 4.19 -19.55
C ILE A 67 -19.81 2.91 -19.61
N ALA A 68 -21.11 2.97 -19.30
CA ALA A 68 -22.00 1.81 -19.31
C ALA A 68 -21.92 0.96 -20.61
N PRO A 69 -21.88 1.55 -21.82
CA PRO A 69 -21.71 0.78 -23.06
C PRO A 69 -20.41 -0.03 -23.13
N ILE A 70 -19.33 0.45 -22.52
CA ILE A 70 -18.05 -0.28 -22.44
C ILE A 70 -18.21 -1.45 -21.46
N GLY A 71 -18.82 -1.21 -20.29
CA GLY A 71 -19.09 -2.22 -19.28
C GLY A 71 -19.98 -3.38 -19.76
N GLU A 72 -21.00 -3.10 -20.58
CA GLU A 72 -21.86 -4.12 -21.18
C GLU A 72 -21.10 -5.06 -22.13
N ILE A 73 -20.19 -4.51 -22.93
CA ILE A 73 -19.34 -5.29 -23.84
C ILE A 73 -18.32 -6.09 -23.05
N MET A 74 -17.71 -5.50 -22.01
CA MET A 74 -16.81 -6.22 -21.09
C MET A 74 -17.51 -7.42 -20.44
N GLY A 75 -18.74 -7.23 -19.96
CA GLY A 75 -19.55 -8.33 -19.41
C GLY A 75 -19.85 -9.42 -20.45
N SER A 76 -20.04 -9.05 -21.72
CA SER A 76 -20.23 -10.01 -22.81
C SER A 76 -18.96 -10.81 -23.12
N ILE A 77 -17.78 -10.17 -23.07
CA ILE A 77 -16.47 -10.82 -23.21
C ILE A 77 -16.25 -11.84 -22.09
N GLN A 78 -16.58 -11.47 -20.85
CA GLN A 78 -16.46 -12.35 -19.68
C GLN A 78 -17.45 -13.51 -19.74
N LYS A 79 -18.67 -13.26 -20.21
CA LYS A 79 -19.69 -14.29 -20.40
C LYS A 79 -19.24 -15.37 -21.37
N ILE A 80 -18.56 -15.02 -22.47
CA ILE A 80 -18.00 -16.02 -23.39
C ILE A 80 -17.09 -17.01 -22.66
N ALA A 81 -16.21 -16.53 -21.77
CA ALA A 81 -15.34 -17.41 -21.00
C ALA A 81 -16.11 -18.23 -19.95
N ALA A 82 -17.09 -17.62 -19.27
CA ALA A 82 -17.93 -18.30 -18.29
C ALA A 82 -18.78 -19.44 -18.90
N ASP A 83 -19.24 -19.26 -20.14
CA ASP A 83 -19.99 -20.25 -20.91
C ASP A 83 -19.09 -21.28 -21.62
N THR A 84 -17.77 -21.06 -21.62
CA THR A 84 -16.79 -21.99 -22.21
C THR A 84 -16.32 -23.00 -21.15
N PRO A 85 -16.54 -24.32 -21.35
CA PRO A 85 -16.10 -25.32 -20.40
C PRO A 85 -14.57 -25.32 -20.22
N PRO A 86 -14.03 -25.59 -19.02
CA PRO A 86 -12.57 -25.69 -18.81
C PRO A 86 -11.88 -26.77 -19.66
N SER A 87 -12.64 -27.75 -20.15
CA SER A 87 -12.16 -28.80 -21.06
C SER A 87 -12.07 -28.35 -22.52
N ASP A 88 -12.69 -27.21 -22.87
CA ASP A 88 -12.66 -26.68 -24.23
C ASP A 88 -11.23 -26.31 -24.64
N GLU A 89 -10.90 -26.54 -25.91
CA GLU A 89 -9.54 -26.32 -26.38
C GLU A 89 -9.12 -24.85 -26.34
N PHE A 90 -10.09 -23.93 -26.45
CA PHE A 90 -9.92 -22.48 -26.48
C PHE A 90 -10.19 -21.80 -25.14
N PHE A 91 -10.50 -22.54 -24.07
CA PHE A 91 -10.74 -21.99 -22.73
C PHE A 91 -9.67 -20.99 -22.29
N ASN A 92 -8.38 -21.32 -22.46
CA ASN A 92 -7.30 -20.40 -22.07
C ASN A 92 -7.24 -19.12 -22.93
N HIS A 93 -7.72 -19.13 -24.18
CA HIS A 93 -7.79 -17.90 -24.99
C HIS A 93 -8.86 -16.97 -24.42
N VAL A 94 -10.07 -17.52 -24.19
CA VAL A 94 -11.20 -16.71 -23.73
C VAL A 94 -11.04 -16.24 -22.30
N SER A 95 -10.42 -17.05 -21.44
CA SER A 95 -10.11 -16.67 -20.05
C SER A 95 -9.02 -15.61 -19.97
N ALA A 96 -8.03 -15.62 -20.87
CA ALA A 96 -7.01 -14.57 -20.88
C ALA A 96 -7.64 -13.17 -21.00
N TRP A 97 -8.59 -12.98 -21.93
CA TRP A 97 -9.31 -11.71 -22.04
C TRP A 97 -10.36 -11.49 -20.97
N SER A 98 -11.09 -12.53 -20.52
CA SER A 98 -12.08 -12.38 -19.46
C SER A 98 -11.50 -11.80 -18.17
N GLU A 99 -10.31 -12.27 -17.79
CA GLU A 99 -9.63 -11.84 -16.55
C GLU A 99 -8.91 -10.50 -16.72
N SER A 100 -8.53 -10.14 -17.94
CA SER A 100 -7.74 -8.92 -18.19
C SER A 100 -8.53 -7.75 -18.80
N ILE A 101 -9.72 -7.97 -19.34
CA ILE A 101 -10.58 -6.91 -19.88
C ILE A 101 -11.00 -5.83 -18.87
N PRO A 102 -11.07 -6.07 -17.54
CA PRO A 102 -11.27 -4.99 -16.57
C PRO A 102 -10.23 -3.86 -16.62
N ALA A 103 -9.08 -4.08 -17.30
CA ALA A 103 -8.11 -3.04 -17.62
C ALA A 103 -8.73 -1.79 -18.28
N LEU A 104 -9.79 -1.93 -19.09
CA LEU A 104 -10.49 -0.78 -19.71
C LEU A 104 -11.19 0.13 -18.68
N GLY A 105 -11.30 -0.31 -17.42
CA GLY A 105 -11.76 0.53 -16.32
C GLY A 105 -10.78 1.63 -15.89
N TRP A 106 -9.59 1.73 -16.49
CA TRP A 106 -8.58 2.73 -16.13
C TRP A 106 -9.10 4.17 -16.26
N VAL A 107 -10.07 4.43 -17.14
CA VAL A 107 -10.72 5.73 -17.29
C VAL A 107 -11.44 6.19 -16.00
N MET A 108 -11.75 5.26 -15.09
CA MET A 108 -12.33 5.52 -13.77
C MET A 108 -11.31 5.51 -12.62
N ALA A 109 -10.03 5.24 -12.90
CA ALA A 109 -9.01 5.19 -11.88
C ALA A 109 -8.67 6.62 -11.38
N GLU A 110 -8.96 6.90 -10.12
CA GLU A 110 -8.71 8.22 -9.49
C GLU A 110 -7.22 8.46 -9.15
N SER A 111 -6.39 7.43 -9.26
CA SER A 111 -4.93 7.56 -9.22
C SER A 111 -4.28 6.37 -9.94
N LYS A 112 -3.14 6.60 -10.60
CA LYS A 112 -2.24 5.56 -11.15
C LYS A 112 -2.91 4.61 -12.17
N PRO A 113 -3.43 5.12 -13.30
CA PRO A 113 -4.11 4.30 -14.32
C PRO A 113 -3.18 3.29 -15.01
N VAL A 114 -1.87 3.55 -15.15
CA VAL A 114 -0.92 2.58 -15.73
C VAL A 114 -0.73 1.34 -14.83
N PRO A 115 -0.45 1.48 -13.51
CA PRO A 115 -0.48 0.36 -12.58
C PRO A 115 -1.82 -0.39 -12.56
N PHE A 116 -2.95 0.32 -12.64
CA PHE A 116 -4.28 -0.32 -12.73
C PHE A 116 -4.38 -1.26 -13.93
N VAL A 117 -3.93 -0.84 -15.13
CA VAL A 117 -3.90 -1.71 -16.32
C VAL A 117 -2.95 -2.91 -16.14
N ALA A 118 -1.79 -2.70 -15.50
CA ALA A 118 -0.80 -3.76 -15.28
C ALA A 118 -1.31 -4.88 -14.36
N ASP A 119 -2.11 -4.54 -13.34
CA ASP A 119 -2.69 -5.53 -12.42
C ASP A 119 -3.61 -6.53 -13.18
N PHE A 120 -4.38 -6.04 -14.15
CA PHE A 120 -5.27 -6.88 -14.96
C PHE A 120 -4.56 -7.60 -16.11
N GLU A 121 -3.51 -7.01 -16.69
CA GLU A 121 -2.63 -7.69 -17.64
C GLU A 121 -2.03 -8.96 -17.02
N GLY A 122 -1.50 -8.86 -15.79
CA GLY A 122 -0.92 -10.00 -15.07
C GLY A 122 -1.90 -11.15 -14.84
N ALA A 123 -3.19 -10.85 -14.64
CA ALA A 123 -4.24 -11.88 -14.55
C ALA A 123 -4.42 -12.64 -15.87
N GLY A 124 -4.33 -11.95 -17.02
CA GLY A 124 -4.37 -12.55 -18.35
C GLY A 124 -3.13 -13.39 -18.68
N GLU A 125 -1.95 -12.96 -18.21
CA GLU A 125 -0.65 -13.61 -18.48
C GLU A 125 -0.58 -15.06 -18.00
N PHE A 126 -1.29 -15.38 -16.92
CA PHE A 126 -1.40 -16.76 -16.43
C PHE A 126 -1.98 -17.70 -17.49
N TYR A 127 -3.01 -17.26 -18.22
CA TYR A 127 -3.68 -18.06 -19.24
C TYR A 127 -2.90 -18.09 -20.55
N THR A 128 -2.29 -16.97 -20.96
CA THR A 128 -1.44 -16.93 -22.15
C THR A 128 -0.20 -17.82 -21.98
N SER A 129 0.39 -17.87 -20.78
CA SER A 129 1.50 -18.77 -20.45
C SER A 129 1.12 -20.25 -20.58
N LYS A 130 -0.05 -20.64 -20.05
CA LYS A 130 -0.58 -22.01 -20.20
C LYS A 130 -0.83 -22.38 -21.65
N LEU A 131 -1.30 -21.43 -22.44
CA LEU A 131 -1.59 -21.60 -23.86
C LEU A 131 -0.30 -21.83 -24.67
N LEU A 132 0.76 -21.05 -24.39
CA LEU A 132 2.09 -21.27 -24.98
C LEU A 132 2.67 -22.65 -24.63
N MET A 133 2.45 -23.14 -23.40
CA MET A 133 2.86 -24.49 -23.01
C MET A 133 2.05 -25.57 -23.75
N LYS A 134 0.72 -25.42 -23.80
CA LYS A 134 -0.21 -26.39 -24.40
C LYS A 134 0.05 -26.62 -25.88
N PHE A 135 0.27 -25.55 -26.65
CA PHE A 135 0.42 -25.63 -28.10
C PHE A 135 1.88 -25.75 -28.57
N LYS A 136 2.83 -25.87 -27.64
CA LYS A 136 4.26 -26.02 -27.96
C LYS A 136 4.51 -27.28 -28.77
N GLY A 137 5.08 -27.12 -29.97
CA GLY A 137 5.41 -28.22 -30.87
C GLY A 137 4.24 -28.78 -31.68
N THR A 138 3.07 -28.15 -31.60
CA THR A 138 1.93 -28.47 -32.48
C THR A 138 2.10 -27.76 -33.84
N GLU A 139 1.42 -28.26 -34.87
CA GLU A 139 1.40 -27.65 -36.21
C GLU A 139 0.89 -26.19 -36.21
N ASN A 140 -0.04 -25.87 -35.29
CA ASN A 140 -0.64 -24.54 -35.16
C ASN A 140 0.07 -23.63 -34.14
N ALA A 141 1.22 -24.06 -33.57
CA ALA A 141 1.93 -23.31 -32.53
C ALA A 141 2.23 -21.85 -32.89
N LYS A 142 2.54 -21.58 -34.17
CA LYS A 142 2.84 -20.23 -34.66
C LYS A 142 1.62 -19.29 -34.58
N ALA A 143 0.42 -19.79 -34.87
CA ALA A 143 -0.80 -18.98 -34.79
C ALA A 143 -1.10 -18.57 -33.33
N HIS A 144 -1.00 -19.52 -32.41
CA HIS A 144 -1.17 -19.26 -30.98
C HIS A 144 -0.11 -18.32 -30.39
N GLN A 145 1.16 -18.46 -30.81
CA GLN A 145 2.22 -17.54 -30.42
C GLN A 145 2.00 -16.12 -30.97
N ALA A 146 1.57 -16.00 -32.22
CA ALA A 146 1.22 -14.71 -32.82
C ALA A 146 0.05 -14.06 -32.07
N TRP A 147 -0.96 -14.85 -31.70
CA TRP A 147 -2.08 -14.39 -30.89
C TRP A 147 -1.64 -13.86 -29.52
N VAL A 148 -0.80 -14.60 -28.79
CA VAL A 148 -0.29 -14.14 -27.48
C VAL A 148 0.54 -12.85 -27.61
N ARG A 149 1.39 -12.74 -28.63
CA ARG A 149 2.14 -11.50 -28.89
C ARG A 149 1.21 -10.33 -29.18
N ALA A 150 0.15 -10.55 -29.96
CA ALA A 150 -0.81 -9.50 -30.27
C ALA A 150 -1.60 -9.04 -29.04
N VAL A 151 -1.97 -9.95 -28.13
CA VAL A 151 -2.60 -9.57 -26.84
C VAL A 151 -1.67 -8.68 -26.01
N LYS A 152 -0.38 -9.06 -25.89
CA LYS A 152 0.61 -8.25 -25.16
C LYS A 152 0.79 -6.86 -25.78
N ALA A 153 0.84 -6.79 -27.11
CA ALA A 153 0.97 -5.53 -27.84
C ALA A 153 -0.20 -4.57 -27.58
N VAL A 154 -1.43 -5.08 -27.39
CA VAL A 154 -2.58 -4.24 -27.00
C VAL A 154 -2.36 -3.59 -25.64
N TYR A 155 -1.89 -4.34 -24.64
CA TYR A 155 -1.62 -3.80 -23.30
C TYR A 155 -0.45 -2.82 -23.27
N GLU A 156 0.63 -3.13 -23.99
CA GLU A 156 1.77 -2.23 -24.13
C GLU A 156 1.35 -0.90 -24.78
N ALA A 157 0.54 -0.96 -25.84
CA ALA A 157 -0.01 0.23 -26.49
C ALA A 157 -0.96 1.03 -25.58
N LEU A 158 -1.85 0.35 -24.83
CA LEU A 158 -2.76 1.02 -23.90
C LEU A 158 -2.00 1.71 -22.76
N LYS A 159 -1.03 1.05 -22.16
CA LYS A 159 -0.17 1.64 -21.12
C LYS A 159 0.63 2.83 -21.66
N ALA A 160 1.18 2.72 -22.88
CA ALA A 160 1.93 3.80 -23.51
C ALA A 160 1.03 5.02 -23.79
N TYR A 161 -0.19 4.80 -24.28
CA TYR A 161 -1.19 5.83 -24.48
C TYR A 161 -1.54 6.55 -23.17
N ILE A 162 -1.94 5.80 -22.14
CA ILE A 162 -2.30 6.35 -20.83
C ILE A 162 -1.13 7.14 -20.24
N LYS A 163 0.09 6.61 -20.34
CA LYS A 163 1.31 7.29 -19.87
C LYS A 163 1.56 8.61 -20.60
N SER A 164 1.17 8.72 -21.87
CA SER A 164 1.42 9.91 -22.68
C SER A 164 0.41 11.03 -22.43
N PHE A 165 -0.84 10.71 -22.07
CA PHE A 165 -1.91 11.72 -22.01
C PHE A 165 -2.76 11.73 -20.72
N HIS A 166 -2.66 10.67 -19.90
CA HIS A 166 -3.51 10.43 -18.72
C HIS A 166 -2.68 9.90 -17.53
N THR A 167 -1.59 10.58 -17.20
CA THR A 167 -0.55 10.09 -16.26
C THR A 167 -1.04 9.78 -14.85
N THR A 168 -1.96 10.60 -14.31
CA THR A 168 -2.44 10.49 -12.93
C THR A 168 -3.84 9.90 -12.84
N LYS A 169 -4.71 10.29 -13.76
CA LYS A 169 -6.10 9.84 -13.96
C LYS A 169 -6.55 10.28 -15.34
N LEU A 170 -7.79 9.95 -15.74
CA LEU A 170 -8.37 10.46 -16.97
C LEU A 170 -8.36 12.00 -16.99
N THR A 171 -7.83 12.56 -18.07
CA THR A 171 -7.74 14.01 -18.32
C THR A 171 -8.91 14.45 -19.18
N TRP A 172 -9.74 15.33 -18.64
CA TRP A 172 -10.91 15.89 -19.33
C TRP A 172 -10.53 17.17 -20.09
N ASN A 173 -11.31 17.50 -21.11
CA ASN A 173 -11.15 18.70 -21.94
C ASN A 173 -9.78 18.86 -22.62
N LEU A 174 -9.21 17.76 -23.12
CA LEU A 174 -7.91 17.75 -23.81
C LEU A 174 -7.94 18.34 -25.25
N GLY A 175 -9.05 18.97 -25.66
CA GLY A 175 -9.41 19.27 -27.05
C GLY A 175 -9.23 20.70 -27.54
N LEU A 176 -8.60 21.61 -26.79
CA LEU A 176 -8.24 22.96 -27.26
C LEU A 176 -6.74 23.21 -27.04
N ASP A 177 -6.02 23.35 -28.16
CA ASP A 177 -4.62 23.75 -28.33
C ASP A 177 -3.53 22.87 -27.68
N ALA A 178 -3.24 21.75 -28.36
CA ALA A 178 -1.98 21.03 -28.21
C ALA A 178 -1.00 21.40 -29.34
N SER A 179 -0.52 22.65 -29.37
CA SER A 179 0.74 23.01 -30.04
C SER A 179 1.29 24.40 -29.60
N ALA A 180 1.90 24.49 -28.41
CA ALA A 180 3.04 25.37 -28.09
C ALA A 180 3.27 25.36 -26.57
N GLY A 181 4.52 25.16 -26.15
CA GLY A 181 4.90 25.16 -24.73
C GLY A 181 4.98 26.55 -24.08
N ALA A 182 5.14 26.53 -22.76
CA ALA A 182 5.77 27.51 -21.88
C ALA A 182 5.62 29.02 -22.22
N SER A 183 4.86 29.75 -21.42
CA SER A 183 5.34 30.94 -20.67
C SER A 183 4.20 31.60 -19.90
N GLY A 184 4.54 32.11 -18.71
CA GLY A 184 3.58 32.72 -17.80
C GLY A 184 3.37 34.23 -17.96
N ALA A 185 2.52 34.70 -17.05
CA ALA A 185 2.31 36.07 -16.57
C ALA A 185 1.53 37.04 -17.44
N GLY A 186 0.50 37.65 -16.84
CA GLY A 186 -0.08 38.91 -17.30
C GLY A 186 -1.46 39.18 -16.70
N ALA A 187 -1.49 40.04 -15.68
CA ALA A 187 -2.71 40.61 -15.12
C ALA A 187 -3.44 41.51 -16.12
N GLY A 188 -4.75 41.63 -15.95
CA GLY A 188 -5.60 42.66 -16.54
C GLY A 188 -6.98 42.61 -15.89
N ASP A 189 -7.22 43.55 -14.96
CA ASP A 189 -8.57 43.98 -14.60
C ASP A 189 -9.23 44.59 -15.85
N GLU A 190 -10.50 44.29 -16.07
CA GLU A 190 -11.53 45.30 -16.34
C GLU A 190 -12.92 44.63 -16.30
N ASP A 191 -13.83 45.34 -15.65
CA ASP A 191 -15.22 44.99 -15.36
C ASP A 191 -16.04 44.75 -16.63
N ASP A 192 -16.97 43.78 -16.57
CA ASP A 192 -18.31 43.94 -17.13
C ASP A 192 -19.26 42.92 -16.48
N ASP A 193 -20.30 43.46 -15.84
CA ASP A 193 -21.44 42.77 -15.26
C ASP A 193 -22.26 42.07 -16.35
N GLU A 194 -22.55 40.77 -16.18
CA GLU A 194 -23.86 40.15 -16.44
C GLU A 194 -23.87 38.67 -15.99
N GLU A 195 -25.01 38.24 -15.45
CA GLU A 195 -25.26 37.00 -14.70
C GLU A 195 -25.03 35.69 -15.48
N GLU A 196 -24.54 34.63 -14.81
CA GLU A 196 -25.21 33.31 -14.77
C GLU A 196 -24.60 32.37 -13.71
N ASP A 197 -25.49 31.76 -12.92
CA ASP A 197 -25.26 30.93 -11.73
C ASP A 197 -24.78 29.51 -12.09
N ALA A 198 -23.70 29.05 -11.46
CA ALA A 198 -23.33 27.64 -11.38
C ALA A 198 -23.07 27.24 -9.92
N GLY A 199 -24.16 27.18 -9.15
CA GLY A 199 -24.19 26.74 -7.77
C GLY A 199 -24.03 25.22 -7.61
N GLY A 200 -23.02 24.79 -6.85
CA GLY A 200 -23.13 23.53 -6.13
C GLY A 200 -24.29 23.63 -5.13
N ALA A 201 -25.20 22.66 -5.16
CA ALA A 201 -26.38 22.64 -4.30
C ALA A 201 -25.96 22.54 -2.82
N ASP A 202 -26.63 23.29 -1.95
CA ASP A 202 -26.39 23.19 -0.51
C ASP A 202 -26.84 21.79 0.02
N PRO A 203 -26.32 21.32 1.16
CA PRO A 203 -26.61 19.97 1.67
C PRO A 203 -28.10 19.64 1.81
N ILE A 204 -28.97 20.63 2.09
CA ILE A 204 -30.42 20.38 2.19
C ILE A 204 -31.01 20.15 0.79
N SER A 205 -30.63 20.97 -0.19
CA SER A 205 -31.05 20.83 -1.58
C SER A 205 -30.49 19.56 -2.22
N ALA A 206 -29.24 19.19 -1.95
CA ALA A 206 -28.62 17.96 -2.44
C ALA A 206 -29.31 16.70 -1.88
N PHE A 207 -29.69 16.68 -0.60
CA PHE A 207 -30.45 15.56 -0.04
C PHE A 207 -31.89 15.49 -0.59
N GLN A 208 -32.54 16.65 -0.80
CA GLN A 208 -33.84 16.71 -1.46
C GLN A 208 -33.79 16.13 -2.89
N GLN A 209 -32.69 16.32 -3.63
CA GLN A 209 -32.48 15.69 -4.94
C GLN A 209 -32.38 14.16 -4.87
N ILE A 210 -31.82 13.60 -3.79
CA ILE A 210 -31.83 12.15 -3.55
C ILE A 210 -33.26 11.63 -3.39
N ILE A 211 -34.09 12.37 -2.64
CA ILE A 211 -35.51 12.04 -2.46
C ILE A 211 -36.24 12.13 -3.81
N ASP A 212 -36.01 13.20 -4.57
CA ASP A 212 -36.73 13.48 -5.82
C ASP A 212 -36.32 12.59 -6.98
N GLY A 213 -35.10 12.06 -6.98
CA GLY A 213 -34.59 11.13 -7.99
C GLY A 213 -34.50 9.69 -7.46
N PRO A 214 -33.32 9.23 -6.98
CA PRO A 214 -33.08 7.83 -6.62
C PRO A 214 -34.14 7.17 -5.71
N VAL A 215 -34.64 7.86 -4.68
CA VAL A 215 -35.66 7.30 -3.77
C VAL A 215 -37.01 7.14 -4.49
N LYS A 216 -37.47 8.14 -5.26
CA LYS A 216 -38.70 8.04 -6.06
C LYS A 216 -38.59 7.04 -7.20
N ASN A 217 -37.41 6.88 -7.80
CA ASN A 217 -37.14 5.82 -8.79
C ASN A 217 -37.33 4.43 -8.15
N TYR A 218 -36.78 4.23 -6.94
CA TYR A 218 -36.98 3.01 -6.17
C TYR A 218 -38.47 2.77 -5.81
N VAL A 219 -39.21 3.81 -5.42
CA VAL A 219 -40.65 3.70 -5.14
C VAL A 219 -41.43 3.31 -6.40
N ALA A 220 -41.11 3.92 -7.55
CA ALA A 220 -41.73 3.62 -8.83
C ALA A 220 -41.43 2.18 -9.29
N ALA A 221 -40.19 1.71 -9.15
CA ALA A 221 -39.82 0.34 -9.44
C ALA A 221 -40.52 -0.64 -8.49
N SER A 222 -40.62 -0.31 -7.20
CA SER A 222 -41.32 -1.11 -6.19
C SER A 222 -42.81 -1.26 -6.50
N ALA A 223 -43.45 -0.23 -7.06
CA ALA A 223 -44.82 -0.31 -7.53
C ALA A 223 -45.00 -1.28 -8.71
N LYS A 224 -44.00 -1.42 -9.60
CA LYS A 224 -44.01 -2.40 -10.70
C LYS A 224 -43.88 -3.84 -10.19
N ILE A 225 -43.19 -4.05 -9.06
CA ILE A 225 -43.10 -5.36 -8.41
C ILE A 225 -44.45 -5.74 -7.77
N GLY A 226 -45.08 -4.79 -7.09
CA GLY A 226 -46.36 -4.95 -6.40
C GLY A 226 -46.23 -5.18 -4.89
N THR A 227 -47.35 -5.41 -4.22
CA THR A 227 -47.38 -5.67 -2.78
C THR A 227 -46.78 -7.04 -2.45
N PRO A 228 -45.94 -7.19 -1.41
CA PRO A 228 -45.69 -6.23 -0.32
C PRO A 228 -44.60 -5.17 -0.59
N VAL A 229 -43.81 -5.29 -1.67
CA VAL A 229 -42.64 -4.43 -1.95
C VAL A 229 -43.02 -2.97 -2.13
N GLN A 230 -44.11 -2.70 -2.85
CA GLN A 230 -44.67 -1.35 -2.99
C GLN A 230 -44.98 -0.69 -1.63
N SER A 231 -45.59 -1.42 -0.70
CA SER A 231 -45.95 -0.91 0.62
C SER A 231 -44.72 -0.66 1.50
N GLN A 232 -43.69 -1.50 1.40
CA GLN A 232 -42.43 -1.24 2.11
C GLN A 232 -41.73 0.02 1.58
N ALA A 233 -41.79 0.25 0.26
CA ALA A 233 -41.17 1.41 -0.35
C ALA A 233 -41.77 2.75 0.11
N THR A 234 -43.06 2.79 0.46
CA THR A 234 -43.66 4.01 1.04
C THR A 234 -43.09 4.32 2.43
N PHE A 235 -42.75 3.32 3.23
CA PHE A 235 -42.10 3.53 4.54
C PHE A 235 -40.65 3.98 4.39
N VAL A 236 -39.94 3.48 3.38
CA VAL A 236 -38.58 3.96 3.05
C VAL A 236 -38.61 5.42 2.62
N LEU A 237 -39.56 5.82 1.75
CA LEU A 237 -39.74 7.22 1.37
C LEU A 237 -40.01 8.11 2.59
N GLU A 238 -40.92 7.69 3.49
CA GLU A 238 -41.20 8.39 4.75
C GLU A 238 -39.92 8.55 5.60
N ALA A 239 -39.07 7.51 5.66
CA ALA A 239 -37.81 7.55 6.40
C ALA A 239 -36.83 8.59 5.84
N PHE A 240 -36.68 8.66 4.51
CA PHE A 240 -35.84 9.68 3.86
C PHE A 240 -36.41 11.10 4.04
N GLU A 241 -37.73 11.29 3.99
CA GLU A 241 -38.37 12.58 4.25
C GLU A 241 -38.12 13.04 5.70
N LYS A 242 -38.18 12.11 6.67
CA LYS A 242 -37.83 12.38 8.06
C LYS A 242 -36.35 12.66 8.27
N GLU A 243 -35.48 12.00 7.53
CA GLU A 243 -34.05 12.28 7.55
C GLU A 243 -33.75 13.68 6.99
N LEU A 244 -34.48 14.14 5.97
CA LEU A 244 -34.39 15.52 5.49
C LEU A 244 -34.88 16.54 6.52
N GLU A 245 -35.98 16.27 7.24
CA GLU A 245 -36.45 17.11 8.34
C GLU A 245 -35.40 17.20 9.46
N PHE A 246 -34.77 16.06 9.78
CA PHE A 246 -33.67 16.00 10.72
C PHE A 246 -32.48 16.84 10.26
N LEU A 247 -32.06 16.71 8.99
CA LEU A 247 -30.97 17.51 8.41
C LEU A 247 -31.30 19.00 8.42
N LYS A 248 -32.53 19.41 8.08
CA LYS A 248 -32.99 20.81 8.14
C LYS A 248 -32.90 21.37 9.56
N THR A 249 -33.16 20.54 10.56
CA THR A 249 -33.05 20.90 11.98
C THR A 249 -31.58 21.00 12.37
N ALA A 250 -30.78 19.97 12.09
CA ALA A 250 -29.34 19.95 12.35
C ALA A 250 -28.59 21.10 11.68
N ALA A 251 -29.07 21.57 10.53
CA ALA A 251 -28.52 22.72 9.83
C ALA A 251 -28.62 24.03 10.63
N LYS A 252 -29.57 24.14 11.56
CA LYS A 252 -29.89 25.38 12.29
C LYS A 252 -29.65 25.28 13.80
N THR A 253 -29.30 24.10 14.30
CA THR A 253 -29.10 23.84 15.72
C THR A 253 -27.64 23.55 16.03
N ALA A 254 -27.16 24.01 17.19
CA ALA A 254 -25.89 23.55 17.73
C ALA A 254 -25.96 22.04 18.04
N LYS A 255 -24.82 21.36 17.99
CA LYS A 255 -24.72 19.91 18.27
C LYS A 255 -25.28 19.61 19.68
N PRO A 256 -26.32 18.78 19.81
CA PRO A 256 -26.83 18.34 21.10
C PRO A 256 -25.80 17.49 21.86
N ALA A 257 -25.91 17.47 23.20
CA ALA A 257 -24.98 16.75 24.08
C ALA A 257 -24.96 15.22 23.85
N ASP A 258 -26.08 14.66 23.39
CA ASP A 258 -26.24 13.24 23.03
C ASP A 258 -25.88 12.95 21.56
N GLY A 259 -25.32 13.93 20.84
CA GLY A 259 -24.96 13.80 19.42
C GLY A 259 -26.15 13.76 18.46
N GLY A 260 -27.38 14.08 18.92
CA GLY A 260 -28.60 14.01 18.12
C GLY A 260 -29.37 12.70 18.28
N GLN A 261 -28.98 11.83 19.21
CA GLN A 261 -29.63 10.54 19.44
C GLN A 261 -31.10 10.67 19.88
N SER A 262 -31.45 11.72 20.62
CA SER A 262 -32.83 12.07 20.97
C SER A 262 -33.64 12.61 19.80
N MET A 263 -32.99 13.05 18.72
CA MET A 263 -33.61 13.68 17.55
C MET A 263 -33.83 12.70 16.39
N VAL A 264 -33.14 11.56 16.37
CA VAL A 264 -33.30 10.52 15.32
C VAL A 264 -34.55 9.65 15.53
N GLY A 265 -35.33 9.88 16.59
CA GLY A 265 -36.49 9.06 16.97
C GLY A 265 -37.49 8.83 15.84
N ASP A 266 -37.76 9.85 15.03
CA ASP A 266 -38.70 9.75 13.90
C ASP A 266 -38.12 8.94 12.73
N VAL A 267 -36.82 9.10 12.43
CA VAL A 267 -36.11 8.30 11.42
C VAL A 267 -36.02 6.83 11.87
N GLY A 268 -35.66 6.62 13.14
CA GLY A 268 -35.61 5.30 13.77
C GLY A 268 -36.98 4.60 13.79
N ALA A 269 -38.06 5.32 14.08
CA ALA A 269 -39.42 4.78 14.01
C ALA A 269 -39.80 4.35 12.58
N CYS A 270 -39.40 5.11 11.55
CA CYS A 270 -39.64 4.72 10.16
C CYS A 270 -38.83 3.48 9.75
N MET A 271 -37.56 3.38 10.17
CA MET A 271 -36.76 2.17 9.98
C MET A 271 -37.37 0.96 10.71
N GLY A 272 -37.90 1.16 11.93
CA GLY A 272 -38.64 0.16 12.69
C GLY A 272 -39.87 -0.36 11.95
N LYS A 273 -40.69 0.54 11.39
CA LYS A 273 -41.85 0.16 10.54
C LYS A 273 -41.43 -0.71 9.34
N VAL A 274 -40.30 -0.40 8.69
CA VAL A 274 -39.77 -1.19 7.56
C VAL A 274 -39.43 -2.61 8.00
N GLY A 275 -38.80 -2.77 9.17
CA GLY A 275 -38.46 -4.06 9.77
C GLY A 275 -39.71 -4.86 10.19
N GLU A 276 -40.61 -4.24 10.95
CA GLU A 276 -41.86 -4.86 11.39
C GLU A 276 -42.74 -5.31 10.21
N PHE A 277 -42.84 -4.47 9.18
CA PHE A 277 -43.57 -4.81 7.96
C PHE A 277 -42.94 -6.02 7.25
N ALA A 278 -41.61 -6.08 7.15
CA ALA A 278 -40.94 -7.23 6.55
C ALA A 278 -41.13 -8.52 7.37
N SER A 279 -41.17 -8.43 8.70
CA SER A 279 -41.48 -9.56 9.58
C SER A 279 -42.92 -10.08 9.41
N SER A 280 -43.85 -9.23 8.94
CA SER A 280 -45.20 -9.66 8.60
C SER A 280 -45.28 -10.49 7.31
N VAL A 281 -44.24 -10.46 6.47
CA VAL A 281 -44.14 -11.26 5.25
C VAL A 281 -43.41 -12.56 5.57
N GLY A 282 -44.12 -13.69 5.52
CA GLY A 282 -43.56 -14.99 5.86
C GLY A 282 -42.42 -15.42 4.91
N PRO A 283 -41.43 -16.22 5.37
CA PRO A 283 -40.29 -16.67 4.55
C PRO A 283 -40.65 -17.49 3.30
N ARG A 284 -41.89 -17.99 3.23
CA ARG A 284 -42.43 -18.76 2.11
C ARG A 284 -43.34 -17.93 1.20
N GLU A 285 -43.62 -16.68 1.57
CA GLU A 285 -44.45 -15.79 0.78
C GLU A 285 -43.71 -15.30 -0.47
N PRO A 286 -44.42 -15.07 -1.59
CA PRO A 286 -43.85 -14.40 -2.74
C PRO A 286 -43.24 -13.06 -2.35
N LEU A 287 -42.12 -12.70 -2.98
CA LEU A 287 -41.41 -11.44 -2.76
C LEU A 287 -40.80 -11.27 -1.36
N PHE A 288 -40.78 -12.29 -0.49
CA PHE A 288 -40.06 -12.26 0.79
C PHE A 288 -38.62 -11.76 0.63
N ASN A 289 -37.88 -12.29 -0.36
CA ASN A 289 -36.50 -11.85 -0.60
C ASN A 289 -36.41 -10.35 -0.93
N HIS A 290 -37.40 -9.76 -1.62
CA HIS A 290 -37.38 -8.33 -1.93
C HIS A 290 -37.53 -7.50 -0.67
N VAL A 291 -38.50 -7.84 0.19
CA VAL A 291 -38.69 -7.10 1.44
C VAL A 291 -37.55 -7.30 2.43
N SER A 292 -36.88 -8.46 2.39
CA SER A 292 -35.69 -8.75 3.19
C SER A 292 -34.45 -7.97 2.76
N VAL A 293 -34.28 -7.64 1.46
CA VAL A 293 -33.17 -6.77 1.01
C VAL A 293 -33.20 -5.47 1.79
N ILE A 294 -34.36 -4.81 1.81
CA ILE A 294 -34.53 -3.51 2.44
C ILE A 294 -34.52 -3.63 3.96
N ALA A 295 -35.19 -4.64 4.53
CA ALA A 295 -35.24 -4.80 5.98
C ALA A 295 -33.86 -5.02 6.62
N GLU A 296 -32.96 -5.72 5.93
CA GLU A 296 -31.60 -5.96 6.44
C GLU A 296 -30.66 -4.76 6.22
N SER A 297 -30.99 -3.85 5.29
CA SER A 297 -30.13 -2.73 4.90
C SER A 297 -30.65 -1.34 5.30
N VAL A 298 -31.92 -1.21 5.72
CA VAL A 298 -32.56 0.08 6.04
C VAL A 298 -31.84 0.86 7.14
N SER A 299 -31.11 0.18 8.02
CA SER A 299 -30.25 0.79 9.05
C SER A 299 -29.22 1.76 8.48
N ILE A 300 -28.93 1.73 7.18
CA ILE A 300 -28.07 2.71 6.51
C ILE A 300 -28.47 4.17 6.75
N LEU A 301 -29.76 4.47 6.99
CA LEU A 301 -30.27 5.81 7.34
C LEU A 301 -29.89 6.23 8.77
N GLY A 302 -29.29 5.33 9.56
CA GLY A 302 -28.72 5.63 10.87
C GLY A 302 -27.41 6.43 10.82
N TRP A 303 -26.87 6.72 9.63
CA TRP A 303 -25.57 7.38 9.46
C TRP A 303 -25.49 8.75 10.14
N VAL A 304 -26.62 9.45 10.27
CA VAL A 304 -26.71 10.79 10.87
C VAL A 304 -26.26 10.85 12.35
N VAL A 305 -26.27 9.72 13.05
CA VAL A 305 -25.81 9.60 14.45
C VAL A 305 -24.49 8.83 14.60
N VAL A 306 -23.85 8.47 13.48
CA VAL A 306 -22.56 7.76 13.50
C VAL A 306 -21.42 8.76 13.72
N PRO A 307 -20.65 8.66 14.82
CA PRO A 307 -19.68 9.68 15.19
C PRO A 307 -18.41 9.69 14.34
N SER A 308 -18.03 8.55 13.74
CA SER A 308 -16.91 8.43 12.79
C SER A 308 -17.00 7.13 12.01
N GLY A 309 -16.30 7.02 10.86
CA GLY A 309 -16.34 5.81 10.04
C GLY A 309 -17.65 5.62 9.28
N VAL A 310 -18.36 6.71 8.99
CA VAL A 310 -19.73 6.70 8.45
C VAL A 310 -19.86 5.93 7.14
N ILE A 311 -18.90 6.08 6.22
CA ILE A 311 -18.92 5.34 4.94
C ILE A 311 -18.73 3.83 5.14
N ALA A 312 -17.93 3.41 6.12
CA ALA A 312 -17.76 1.99 6.45
C ALA A 312 -19.06 1.42 7.05
N TYR A 313 -19.66 2.13 8.00
CA TYR A 313 -20.98 1.79 8.56
C TYR A 313 -22.05 1.62 7.47
N MET A 314 -22.12 2.57 6.53
CA MET A 314 -23.10 2.53 5.44
C MET A 314 -22.86 1.34 4.50
N SER A 315 -21.59 0.99 4.25
CA SER A 315 -21.21 -0.17 3.42
C SER A 315 -21.57 -1.49 4.11
N ASP A 316 -21.39 -1.58 5.43
CA ASP A 316 -21.80 -2.75 6.23
C ASP A 316 -23.32 -2.93 6.22
N CYS A 317 -24.09 -1.84 6.33
CA CYS A 317 -25.54 -1.87 6.25
C CYS A 317 -26.05 -2.31 4.88
N GLU A 318 -25.47 -1.79 3.78
CA GLU A 318 -25.80 -2.24 2.42
C GLU A 318 -25.48 -3.73 2.22
N GLY A 319 -24.29 -4.16 2.65
CA GLY A 319 -23.84 -5.55 2.53
C GLY A 319 -24.71 -6.56 3.29
N ALA A 320 -25.43 -6.13 4.33
CA ALA A 320 -26.38 -6.99 5.03
C ALA A 320 -27.56 -7.44 4.14
N GLY A 321 -27.91 -6.66 3.10
CA GLY A 321 -28.95 -6.98 2.12
C GLY A 321 -28.48 -7.88 0.95
N ASP A 322 -27.16 -7.96 0.70
CA ASP A 322 -26.59 -8.55 -0.53
C ASP A 322 -26.96 -10.02 -0.75
N PHE A 323 -27.10 -10.78 0.34
CA PHE A 323 -27.55 -12.16 0.27
C PHE A 323 -28.93 -12.28 -0.38
N TYR A 324 -29.86 -11.40 -0.02
CA TYR A 324 -31.20 -11.38 -0.58
C TYR A 324 -31.23 -10.74 -1.97
N VAL A 325 -30.37 -9.75 -2.24
CA VAL A 325 -30.18 -9.18 -3.59
C VAL A 325 -29.77 -10.29 -4.56
N THR A 326 -28.80 -11.11 -4.16
CA THR A 326 -28.33 -12.26 -4.95
C THR A 326 -29.47 -13.23 -5.22
N LYS A 327 -30.31 -13.53 -4.22
CA LYS A 327 -31.49 -14.40 -4.40
C LYS A 327 -32.52 -13.82 -5.37
N VAL A 328 -32.83 -12.53 -5.26
CA VAL A 328 -33.75 -11.84 -6.18
C VAL A 328 -33.20 -11.89 -7.61
N GLN A 329 -31.92 -11.57 -7.82
CA GLN A 329 -31.29 -11.62 -9.14
C GLN A 329 -31.25 -13.02 -9.75
N VAL A 330 -30.94 -14.05 -8.94
CA VAL A 330 -30.94 -15.45 -9.41
C VAL A 330 -32.34 -15.92 -9.77
N ALA A 331 -33.36 -15.54 -8.98
CA ALA A 331 -34.75 -15.86 -9.29
C ALA A 331 -35.23 -15.14 -10.57
N ALA A 332 -34.88 -13.86 -10.71
CA ALA A 332 -35.22 -13.03 -11.86
C ALA A 332 -34.63 -13.58 -13.17
N LYS A 333 -33.36 -14.02 -13.16
CA LYS A 333 -32.71 -14.64 -14.34
C LYS A 333 -33.40 -15.92 -14.83
N LYS A 334 -34.18 -16.59 -13.98
CA LYS A 334 -34.92 -17.81 -14.32
C LYS A 334 -36.37 -17.56 -14.68
N ALA A 335 -36.88 -16.36 -14.41
CA ALA A 335 -38.26 -15.98 -14.69
C ALA A 335 -38.36 -15.34 -16.08
N GLU A 336 -39.37 -15.76 -16.86
CA GLU A 336 -39.64 -15.25 -18.22
C GLU A 336 -39.88 -13.73 -18.25
N ASN A 337 -40.26 -13.14 -17.10
CA ASN A 337 -40.52 -11.70 -16.93
C ASN A 337 -39.68 -11.05 -15.82
N GLY A 338 -38.46 -11.56 -15.55
CA GLY A 338 -37.58 -11.09 -14.46
C GLY A 338 -36.99 -9.67 -14.60
N ALA A 339 -37.31 -8.96 -15.68
CA ALA A 339 -36.71 -7.65 -15.99
C ALA A 339 -37.07 -6.59 -14.96
N LYS A 340 -38.30 -6.61 -14.44
CA LYS A 340 -38.76 -5.64 -13.43
C LYS A 340 -38.07 -5.85 -12.08
N GLU A 341 -37.75 -7.09 -11.72
CA GLU A 341 -37.00 -7.43 -10.50
C GLU A 341 -35.53 -6.98 -10.59
N LEU A 342 -34.91 -7.10 -11.77
CA LEU A 342 -33.55 -6.59 -12.01
C LEU A 342 -33.52 -5.06 -12.02
N GLU A 343 -34.52 -4.41 -12.64
CA GLU A 343 -34.72 -2.95 -12.57
C GLU A 343 -34.87 -2.49 -11.12
N TRP A 344 -35.71 -3.18 -10.34
CA TRP A 344 -35.90 -2.88 -8.93
C TRP A 344 -34.59 -2.99 -8.13
N VAL A 345 -33.81 -4.07 -8.31
CA VAL A 345 -32.49 -4.21 -7.66
C VAL A 345 -31.54 -3.07 -8.05
N ALA A 346 -31.56 -2.62 -9.30
CA ALA A 346 -30.74 -1.49 -9.74
C ALA A 346 -31.13 -0.20 -9.01
N THR A 347 -32.44 0.09 -8.87
CA THR A 347 -32.91 1.28 -8.15
C THR A 347 -32.59 1.26 -6.65
N VAL A 348 -32.55 0.07 -6.01
CA VAL A 348 -32.10 -0.06 -4.61
C VAL A 348 -30.63 0.33 -4.47
N LYS A 349 -29.77 -0.15 -5.38
CA LYS A 349 -28.34 0.18 -5.40
C LYS A 349 -28.09 1.66 -5.71
N GLU A 350 -28.85 2.22 -6.65
CA GLU A 350 -28.82 3.63 -7.00
C GLU A 350 -29.15 4.51 -5.78
N MET A 351 -30.23 4.19 -5.06
CA MET A 351 -30.62 4.89 -3.82
C MET A 351 -29.52 4.90 -2.75
N TYR A 352 -28.92 3.75 -2.44
CA TYR A 352 -27.84 3.68 -1.44
C TYR A 352 -26.52 4.28 -1.92
N THR A 353 -26.21 4.17 -3.22
CA THR A 353 -25.03 4.82 -3.80
C THR A 353 -25.14 6.34 -3.73
N ALA A 354 -26.31 6.90 -4.07
CA ALA A 354 -26.58 8.33 -3.98
C ALA A 354 -26.47 8.84 -2.53
N LEU A 355 -27.05 8.11 -1.56
CA LEU A 355 -26.94 8.45 -0.15
C LEU A 355 -25.48 8.46 0.33
N LYS A 356 -24.68 7.44 -0.01
CA LYS A 356 -23.25 7.39 0.32
C LYS A 356 -22.45 8.50 -0.34
N ALA A 357 -22.74 8.83 -1.60
CA ALA A 357 -22.09 9.93 -2.31
C ALA A 357 -22.36 11.27 -1.62
N TYR A 358 -23.61 11.53 -1.25
CA TYR A 358 -23.99 12.72 -0.49
C TYR A 358 -23.27 12.83 0.85
N VAL A 359 -23.21 11.74 1.63
CA VAL A 359 -22.48 11.72 2.90
C VAL A 359 -20.98 11.97 2.68
N LYS A 360 -20.40 11.40 1.62
CA LYS A 360 -19.00 11.60 1.26
C LYS A 360 -18.71 13.02 0.78
N GLU A 361 -19.67 13.69 0.16
CA GLU A 361 -19.51 15.06 -0.32
C GLU A 361 -19.66 16.09 0.82
N HIS A 362 -20.70 15.93 1.64
CA HIS A 362 -21.08 16.96 2.61
C HIS A 362 -20.71 16.62 4.06
N PHE A 363 -20.50 15.35 4.41
CA PHE A 363 -20.36 14.87 5.81
C PHE A 363 -19.30 13.76 5.99
N THR A 364 -18.10 13.96 5.43
CA THR A 364 -16.99 12.97 5.41
C THR A 364 -16.55 12.43 6.77
N THR A 365 -16.73 13.21 7.85
CA THR A 365 -16.37 12.82 9.22
C THR A 365 -17.59 12.62 10.12
N GLY A 366 -18.77 12.42 9.52
CA GLY A 366 -20.06 12.39 10.21
C GLY A 366 -20.81 13.71 10.12
N LEU A 367 -22.05 13.70 10.62
CA LEU A 367 -22.94 14.87 10.54
C LEU A 367 -22.31 16.09 11.23
N THR A 368 -22.15 17.15 10.46
CA THR A 368 -21.75 18.46 10.97
C THR A 368 -23.01 19.23 11.33
N TRP A 369 -23.03 19.92 12.48
CA TRP A 369 -24.18 20.68 12.97
C TRP A 369 -24.05 22.17 12.65
N ASN A 370 -25.18 22.89 12.60
CA ASN A 370 -25.29 24.31 12.32
C ASN A 370 -24.70 24.76 10.96
N PHE A 371 -24.99 24.02 9.89
CA PHE A 371 -24.45 24.26 8.54
C PHE A 371 -25.29 25.19 7.64
N ALA A 372 -26.45 25.69 8.10
CA ALA A 372 -27.33 26.58 7.32
C ALA A 372 -26.86 28.05 7.23
N SER A 373 -25.86 28.45 8.02
CA SER A 373 -25.37 29.84 8.09
C SER A 373 -23.88 30.01 7.79
N ALA A 374 -23.22 28.99 7.25
CA ALA A 374 -21.82 29.11 6.82
C ALA A 374 -21.75 29.69 5.39
N PRO A 375 -21.07 30.83 5.15
CA PRO A 375 -20.87 31.35 3.80
C PRO A 375 -19.90 30.45 3.00
N LYS A 376 -20.14 30.34 1.68
CA LYS A 376 -19.30 29.59 0.71
C LYS A 376 -17.79 29.89 0.91
N PRO A 377 -16.89 28.90 0.81
CA PRO A 377 -15.47 29.12 1.06
C PRO A 377 -14.80 29.87 -0.11
N LYS A 378 -14.73 31.20 -0.01
CA LYS A 378 -13.72 32.01 -0.71
C LYS A 378 -12.46 32.09 0.16
N LYS A 379 -11.27 31.93 -0.44
CA LYS A 379 -9.99 32.26 0.19
C LYS A 379 -9.99 33.75 0.57
N VAL A 380 -10.11 34.10 1.85
CA VAL A 380 -9.74 35.44 2.33
C VAL A 380 -9.05 35.38 3.69
N LYS A 381 -7.99 36.21 3.75
CA LYS A 381 -7.19 36.63 4.89
C LYS A 381 -7.99 36.87 6.17
N LYS A 382 -7.31 36.53 7.27
CA LYS A 382 -7.60 36.84 8.68
C LYS A 382 -7.97 38.32 8.89
N PRO A 383 -9.21 38.65 9.31
CA PRO A 383 -9.53 39.96 9.86
C PRO A 383 -9.50 39.91 11.39
N LYS A 384 -9.14 41.06 11.94
CA LYS A 384 -8.93 41.40 13.33
C LYS A 384 -10.15 42.23 13.79
N ALA A 385 -10.77 41.92 14.93
CA ALA A 385 -11.67 42.81 15.67
C ALA A 385 -11.61 42.36 17.14
N ALA A 386 -10.98 43.11 18.06
CA ALA A 386 -11.34 44.40 18.64
C ALA A 386 -12.10 44.21 19.97
N ALA A 387 -11.29 44.28 21.04
CA ALA A 387 -11.52 44.70 22.42
C ALA A 387 -12.88 44.46 23.07
N VAL A 388 -12.88 43.52 24.04
CA VAL A 388 -13.64 43.62 25.29
C VAL A 388 -12.71 43.17 26.42
N ASP A 389 -12.43 44.12 27.30
CA ASP A 389 -11.91 44.12 28.68
C ASP A 389 -10.98 42.99 29.18
N ASP A 390 -9.83 43.46 29.69
CA ASP A 390 -8.75 42.73 30.34
C ASP A 390 -9.24 41.86 31.52
N ASP A 391 -9.12 40.53 31.39
CA ASP A 391 -8.82 39.62 32.51
C ASP A 391 -8.14 38.33 31.99
N ASP A 392 -7.05 37.93 32.64
CA ASP A 392 -6.17 36.81 32.27
C ASP A 392 -6.87 35.43 32.38
N GLY A 393 -6.86 34.57 31.35
CA GLY A 393 -7.10 33.11 31.58
C GLY A 393 -7.61 32.20 30.43
N ASP A 394 -6.73 31.29 30.00
CA ASP A 394 -6.94 29.85 29.70
C ASP A 394 -7.59 29.28 28.40
N ALA A 395 -7.06 28.12 27.98
CA ALA A 395 -7.43 27.35 26.78
C ALA A 395 -8.39 26.17 27.10
N ASP A 396 -9.53 26.07 26.42
CA ASP A 396 -10.63 25.12 26.73
C ASP A 396 -10.49 23.72 26.09
N GLY A 397 -9.78 22.80 26.74
CA GLY A 397 -9.86 21.36 26.47
C GLY A 397 -9.33 20.57 27.67
N PRO A 398 -9.86 19.36 27.95
CA PRO A 398 -9.41 18.56 29.09
C PRO A 398 -7.93 18.20 28.91
N ASP A 399 -7.18 18.22 30.00
CA ASP A 399 -5.83 17.69 30.02
C ASP A 399 -5.84 16.18 29.69
N ALA A 400 -4.71 15.67 29.24
CA ALA A 400 -4.57 14.26 28.83
C ALA A 400 -5.05 13.27 29.92
N PHE A 401 -4.78 13.53 31.21
CA PHE A 401 -5.20 12.61 32.26
C PHE A 401 -6.72 12.61 32.42
N SER A 402 -7.35 13.79 32.44
CA SER A 402 -8.81 13.93 32.45
C SER A 402 -9.49 13.31 31.22
N ALA A 403 -8.86 13.40 30.05
CA ALA A 403 -9.33 12.78 28.82
C ALA A 403 -9.30 11.24 28.89
N PHE A 404 -8.24 10.65 29.46
CA PHE A 404 -8.17 9.21 29.69
C PHE A 404 -9.17 8.74 30.76
N GLN A 405 -9.33 9.51 31.84
CA GLN A 405 -10.33 9.22 32.88
C GLN A 405 -11.75 9.19 32.31
N SER A 406 -12.05 10.03 31.30
CA SER A 406 -13.34 10.00 30.60
C SER A 406 -13.58 8.70 29.82
N ILE A 407 -12.52 8.00 29.37
CA ILE A 407 -12.62 6.66 28.75
C ILE A 407 -13.02 5.62 29.79
N VAL A 408 -12.44 5.73 30.99
CA VAL A 408 -12.71 4.84 32.13
C VAL A 408 -14.14 5.02 32.64
N ASP A 409 -14.59 6.26 32.76
CA ASP A 409 -15.90 6.61 33.32
C ASP A 409 -17.04 6.42 32.31
N GLY A 410 -16.75 6.43 31.00
CA GLY A 410 -17.74 6.25 29.93
C GLY A 410 -17.60 4.90 29.21
N PRO A 411 -16.82 4.80 28.12
CA PRO A 411 -16.66 3.57 27.32
C PRO A 411 -16.36 2.30 28.11
N LEU A 412 -15.44 2.33 29.08
CA LEU A 412 -15.11 1.15 29.89
C LEU A 412 -16.26 0.79 30.84
N ALA A 413 -16.89 1.78 31.47
CA ALA A 413 -18.06 1.54 32.33
C ALA A 413 -19.23 0.93 31.55
N ALA A 414 -19.46 1.39 30.32
CA ALA A 414 -20.46 0.81 29.41
C ALA A 414 -20.14 -0.65 29.06
N TYR A 415 -18.88 -0.96 28.73
CA TYR A 415 -18.42 -2.34 28.50
C TYR A 415 -18.65 -3.25 29.72
N VAL A 416 -18.31 -2.77 30.92
CA VAL A 416 -18.51 -3.54 32.16
C VAL A 416 -20.00 -3.76 32.43
N SER A 417 -20.85 -2.76 32.19
CA SER A 417 -22.31 -2.88 32.34
C SER A 417 -22.92 -3.87 31.35
N ALA A 418 -22.51 -3.82 30.08
CA ALA A 418 -22.97 -4.79 29.07
C ALA A 418 -22.49 -6.21 29.40
N SER A 419 -21.25 -6.35 29.88
CA SER A 419 -20.69 -7.65 30.31
C SER A 419 -21.43 -8.23 31.52
N LYS A 420 -21.85 -7.38 32.45
CA LYS A 420 -22.68 -7.78 33.60
C LYS A 420 -24.08 -8.24 33.18
N THR A 421 -24.63 -7.65 32.12
CA THR A 421 -25.93 -8.06 31.56
C THR A 421 -25.87 -9.47 30.96
N LEU A 422 -24.72 -9.84 30.37
CA LEU A 422 -24.47 -11.20 29.90
C LEU A 422 -24.16 -12.19 31.04
N GLY A 423 -23.51 -11.74 32.11
CA GLY A 423 -23.19 -12.54 33.27
C GLY A 423 -22.10 -13.59 33.01
N GLY A 424 -21.94 -14.52 33.95
CA GLY A 424 -21.05 -15.68 33.81
C GLY A 424 -19.58 -15.30 33.65
N GLU A 425 -18.88 -15.97 32.73
CA GLU A 425 -17.45 -15.72 32.49
C GLU A 425 -17.17 -14.37 31.83
N VAL A 426 -18.15 -13.79 31.12
CA VAL A 426 -18.03 -12.46 30.50
C VAL A 426 -17.98 -11.37 31.58
N GLU A 427 -18.85 -11.46 32.59
CA GLU A 427 -18.83 -10.54 33.73
C GLU A 427 -17.51 -10.65 34.51
N LYS A 428 -17.07 -11.87 34.83
CA LYS A 428 -15.79 -12.11 35.53
C LYS A 428 -14.61 -11.54 34.75
N GLN A 429 -14.58 -11.75 33.44
CA GLN A 429 -13.50 -11.23 32.60
C GLN A 429 -13.55 -9.70 32.50
N ALA A 430 -14.74 -9.11 32.44
CA ALA A 430 -14.88 -7.66 32.44
C ALA A 430 -14.45 -7.01 33.75
N GLU A 431 -14.68 -7.66 34.90
CA GLU A 431 -14.15 -7.20 36.19
C GLU A 431 -12.62 -7.26 36.24
N ALA A 432 -12.01 -8.31 35.70
CA ALA A 432 -10.56 -8.42 35.57
C ALA A 432 -10.00 -7.36 34.60
N TYR A 433 -10.67 -7.15 33.46
CA TYR A 433 -10.24 -6.18 32.46
C TYR A 433 -10.35 -4.74 32.98
N LYS A 434 -11.41 -4.43 33.74
CA LYS A 434 -11.54 -3.16 34.46
C LYS A 434 -10.34 -2.91 35.39
N LYS A 435 -9.85 -3.92 36.10
CA LYS A 435 -8.67 -3.78 36.96
C LYS A 435 -7.41 -3.49 36.16
N ALA A 436 -7.25 -4.10 34.97
CA ALA A 436 -6.13 -3.80 34.07
C ALA A 436 -6.15 -2.34 33.58
N TRP A 437 -7.32 -1.82 33.20
CA TRP A 437 -7.50 -0.41 32.87
C TRP A 437 -7.23 0.53 34.04
N LEU A 438 -7.65 0.17 35.27
CA LEU A 438 -7.35 0.97 36.46
C LEU A 438 -5.85 0.95 36.80
N ALA A 439 -5.15 -0.17 36.57
CA ALA A 439 -3.70 -0.22 36.68
C ALA A 439 -3.03 0.72 35.65
N GLU A 440 -3.58 0.80 34.43
CA GLU A 440 -3.12 1.73 33.41
C GLU A 440 -3.40 3.20 33.77
N VAL A 441 -4.52 3.51 34.45
CA VAL A 441 -4.77 4.84 35.04
C VAL A 441 -3.66 5.21 36.03
N GLU A 442 -3.32 4.32 36.95
CA GLU A 442 -2.25 4.57 37.92
C GLU A 442 -0.88 4.70 37.25
N PHE A 443 -0.63 3.92 36.19
CA PHE A 443 0.55 4.09 35.34
C PHE A 443 0.59 5.48 34.71
N LEU A 444 -0.49 5.92 34.06
CA LEU A 444 -0.58 7.21 33.38
C LEU A 444 -0.52 8.38 34.36
N LYS A 445 -1.07 8.20 35.57
CA LYS A 445 -0.97 9.18 36.65
C LYS A 445 0.48 9.41 37.07
N LYS A 446 1.24 8.31 37.27
CA LYS A 446 2.68 8.37 37.56
C LYS A 446 3.43 8.98 36.38
N ALA A 447 3.26 8.45 35.17
CA ALA A 447 3.93 8.91 33.95
C ALA A 447 3.64 10.39 33.62
N GLY A 448 2.43 10.86 33.93
CA GLY A 448 2.01 12.24 33.76
C GLY A 448 2.68 13.23 34.70
N SER A 449 3.26 12.76 35.80
CA SER A 449 3.89 13.60 36.84
C SER A 449 5.41 13.45 36.92
N MET A 450 6.00 12.63 36.05
CA MET A 450 7.43 12.32 36.09
C MET A 450 8.09 12.40 34.70
N ALA A 451 9.40 12.64 34.69
CA ALA A 451 10.20 12.50 33.47
C ALA A 451 10.31 11.02 33.06
N LYS A 452 10.51 10.75 31.75
CA LYS A 452 10.69 9.40 31.21
C LYS A 452 11.82 8.66 31.97
N PRO A 453 11.51 7.54 32.64
CA PRO A 453 12.52 6.67 33.25
C PRO A 453 13.50 6.11 32.22
N ALA A 454 14.69 5.72 32.67
CA ALA A 454 15.74 5.19 31.78
C ALA A 454 15.35 3.89 31.07
N ASP A 455 14.47 3.09 31.67
CA ASP A 455 13.91 1.87 31.10
C ASP A 455 12.64 2.11 30.27
N GLY A 456 12.32 3.37 29.97
CA GLY A 456 11.13 3.75 29.21
C GLY A 456 9.79 3.48 29.89
N GLY A 457 9.78 3.22 31.21
CA GLY A 457 8.58 2.86 31.95
C GLY A 457 8.33 1.35 32.04
N GLN A 458 9.24 0.51 31.55
CA GLN A 458 9.09 -0.95 31.54
C GLN A 458 8.97 -1.54 32.96
N SER A 459 9.65 -0.98 33.96
CA SER A 459 9.49 -1.37 35.37
C SER A 459 8.11 -1.02 35.95
N MET A 460 7.40 -0.07 35.35
CA MET A 460 6.09 0.40 35.81
C MET A 460 4.93 -0.39 35.19
N VAL A 461 5.16 -1.10 34.07
CA VAL A 461 4.11 -1.89 33.39
C VAL A 461 3.83 -3.23 34.05
N ALA A 462 4.64 -3.65 35.03
CA ALA A 462 4.49 -4.95 35.71
C ALA A 462 3.10 -5.13 36.33
N GLU A 463 2.53 -4.07 36.91
CA GLU A 463 1.17 -4.09 37.48
C GLU A 463 0.09 -4.22 36.39
N VAL A 464 0.24 -3.48 35.27
CA VAL A 464 -0.66 -3.56 34.10
C VAL A 464 -0.61 -4.97 33.49
N GLY A 465 0.60 -5.49 33.26
CA GLY A 465 0.81 -6.83 32.71
C GLY A 465 0.30 -7.96 33.61
N ALA A 466 0.42 -7.81 34.95
CA ALA A 466 -0.14 -8.78 35.89
C ALA A 466 -1.68 -8.83 35.83
N GLU A 467 -2.35 -7.69 35.72
CA GLU A 467 -3.81 -7.65 35.55
C GLU A 467 -4.25 -8.15 34.16
N MET A 468 -3.51 -7.82 33.08
CA MET A 468 -3.73 -8.40 31.75
C MET A 468 -3.59 -9.93 31.77
N GLY A 469 -2.63 -10.47 32.54
CA GLY A 469 -2.47 -11.91 32.77
C GLY A 469 -3.74 -12.56 33.32
N LYS A 470 -4.38 -11.94 34.33
CA LYS A 470 -5.63 -12.42 34.92
C LYS A 470 -6.80 -12.43 33.93
N VAL A 471 -6.83 -11.48 33.00
CA VAL A 471 -7.83 -11.46 31.91
C VAL A 471 -7.66 -12.65 30.98
N MET A 472 -6.40 -13.00 30.65
CA MET A 472 -6.07 -14.14 29.80
C MET A 472 -6.30 -15.49 30.48
N GLU A 473 -6.09 -15.59 31.80
CA GLU A 473 -6.35 -16.83 32.56
C GLU A 473 -7.82 -17.26 32.49
N ILE A 474 -8.76 -16.31 32.44
CA ILE A 474 -10.21 -16.58 32.41
C ILE A 474 -10.61 -17.33 31.14
N VAL A 475 -10.10 -16.94 29.96
CA VAL A 475 -10.41 -17.70 28.72
C VAL A 475 -9.76 -19.09 28.72
N GLY A 476 -8.59 -19.24 29.35
CA GLY A 476 -7.88 -20.51 29.46
C GLY A 476 -8.66 -21.58 30.22
N ALA A 477 -9.63 -21.18 31.05
CA ALA A 477 -10.53 -22.07 31.78
C ALA A 477 -11.82 -22.42 31.01
N ILE A 478 -12.06 -21.82 29.83
CA ILE A 478 -13.29 -21.99 29.04
C ILE A 478 -12.99 -22.91 27.84
N GLY A 479 -13.72 -24.02 27.74
CA GLY A 479 -13.60 -24.92 26.59
C GLY A 479 -14.08 -24.25 25.29
N PRO A 480 -13.54 -24.60 24.11
CA PRO A 480 -13.93 -23.98 22.82
C PRO A 480 -15.40 -24.13 22.41
N ARG A 481 -16.16 -24.98 23.11
CA ARG A 481 -17.60 -25.24 22.89
C ARG A 481 -18.48 -24.75 24.05
N GLU A 482 -17.86 -24.23 25.10
CA GLU A 482 -18.57 -23.70 26.26
C GLU A 482 -19.18 -22.33 25.91
N PRO A 483 -20.29 -21.95 26.56
CA PRO A 483 -20.89 -20.62 26.39
C PRO A 483 -19.85 -19.52 26.63
N PHE A 484 -20.02 -18.41 25.91
CA PHE A 484 -19.16 -17.23 26.01
C PHE A 484 -17.69 -17.40 25.63
N PHE A 485 -17.24 -18.57 25.15
CA PHE A 485 -15.87 -18.75 24.64
C PHE A 485 -15.46 -17.63 23.67
N ASN A 486 -16.26 -17.38 22.63
CA ASN A 486 -15.95 -16.31 21.66
C ASN A 486 -15.94 -14.90 22.27
N HIS A 487 -16.71 -14.64 23.33
CA HIS A 487 -16.69 -13.34 24.01
C HIS A 487 -15.37 -13.18 24.76
N CYS A 488 -15.01 -14.20 25.55
CA CYS A 488 -13.81 -14.16 26.37
C CYS A 488 -12.54 -14.23 25.53
N THR A 489 -12.55 -14.97 24.43
CA THR A 489 -11.42 -15.02 23.49
C THR A 489 -11.24 -13.69 22.76
N ALA A 490 -12.32 -13.00 22.38
CA ALA A 490 -12.20 -11.68 21.75
C ALA A 490 -11.40 -10.70 22.62
N ILE A 491 -11.70 -10.64 23.92
CA ILE A 491 -11.01 -9.75 24.87
C ILE A 491 -9.60 -10.25 25.20
N SER A 492 -9.38 -11.56 25.31
CA SER A 492 -8.05 -12.10 25.59
C SER A 492 -7.07 -11.92 24.44
N GLU A 493 -7.52 -12.07 23.20
CA GLU A 493 -6.68 -11.86 22.01
C GLU A 493 -6.35 -10.37 21.81
N SER A 494 -7.26 -9.47 22.20
CA SER A 494 -7.07 -8.02 22.10
C SER A 494 -6.55 -7.35 23.36
N VAL A 495 -6.37 -8.05 24.48
CA VAL A 495 -6.00 -7.46 25.79
C VAL A 495 -4.71 -6.62 25.71
N ASN A 496 -3.83 -6.97 24.76
CA ASN A 496 -2.57 -6.27 24.49
C ASN A 496 -2.74 -4.82 24.03
N VAL A 497 -3.95 -4.35 23.73
CA VAL A 497 -4.19 -2.91 23.49
C VAL A 497 -3.66 -2.03 24.63
N LEU A 498 -3.68 -2.51 25.88
CA LEU A 498 -3.19 -1.78 27.08
C LEU A 498 -1.66 -1.68 27.15
N ALA A 499 -0.92 -2.41 26.32
CA ALA A 499 0.53 -2.33 26.28
C ALA A 499 1.03 -1.12 25.46
N TRP A 500 0.14 -0.30 24.90
CA TRP A 500 0.51 0.88 24.12
C TRP A 500 1.37 1.90 24.91
N VAL A 501 1.21 1.94 26.23
CA VAL A 501 1.95 2.86 27.12
C VAL A 501 3.46 2.64 27.12
N VAL A 502 3.93 1.45 26.73
CA VAL A 502 5.36 1.11 26.58
C VAL A 502 5.80 1.01 25.12
N VAL A 503 4.95 1.42 24.17
CA VAL A 503 5.30 1.42 22.75
C VAL A 503 6.08 2.69 22.41
N ASP A 504 7.39 2.52 22.23
CA ASP A 504 8.33 3.62 21.96
C ASP A 504 8.17 4.31 20.59
N SER A 505 7.37 3.74 19.68
CA SER A 505 7.01 4.39 18.42
C SER A 505 5.74 3.80 17.82
N LYS A 506 4.86 4.68 17.32
CA LYS A 506 3.61 4.33 16.61
C LYS A 506 2.63 3.49 17.48
N PRO A 507 2.18 4.00 18.64
CA PRO A 507 1.21 3.30 19.47
C PRO A 507 -0.15 3.05 18.78
N LEU A 508 -0.55 3.91 17.82
CA LEU A 508 -1.80 3.74 17.06
C LEU A 508 -1.85 2.47 16.19
N PRO A 509 -0.87 2.19 15.30
CA PRO A 509 -0.77 0.89 14.62
C PRO A 509 -0.76 -0.29 15.59
N PHE A 510 -0.01 -0.20 16.70
CA PHE A 510 0.03 -1.28 17.70
C PHE A 510 -1.35 -1.59 18.30
N ILE A 511 -2.12 -0.56 18.67
CA ILE A 511 -3.49 -0.72 19.18
C ILE A 511 -4.39 -1.34 18.10
N SER A 512 -4.22 -0.94 16.84
CA SER A 512 -5.02 -1.45 15.71
C SER A 512 -4.73 -2.93 15.43
N ASP A 513 -3.46 -3.34 15.52
CA ASP A 513 -3.05 -4.74 15.35
C ASP A 513 -3.58 -5.61 16.50
N ALA A 514 -3.51 -5.11 17.75
CA ALA A 514 -4.05 -5.81 18.92
C ALA A 514 -5.59 -5.91 18.88
N GLU A 515 -6.30 -4.86 18.48
CA GLU A 515 -7.74 -4.89 18.22
C GLU A 515 -8.11 -5.92 17.15
N GLY A 516 -7.35 -5.96 16.05
CA GLY A 516 -7.56 -6.90 14.94
C GLY A 516 -7.47 -8.36 15.36
N ALA A 517 -6.66 -8.70 16.36
CA ALA A 517 -6.56 -10.06 16.90
C ALA A 517 -7.88 -10.53 17.55
N GLY A 518 -8.64 -9.63 18.18
CA GLY A 518 -9.95 -9.92 18.77
C GLY A 518 -11.12 -9.87 17.78
N GLU A 519 -10.99 -9.13 16.68
CA GLU A 519 -12.09 -8.81 15.75
C GLU A 519 -12.73 -10.06 15.11
N PHE A 520 -11.95 -11.10 14.85
CA PHE A 520 -12.46 -12.38 14.36
C PHE A 520 -13.50 -12.99 15.31
N TYR A 521 -13.24 -12.92 16.61
CA TYR A 521 -14.14 -13.47 17.62
C TYR A 521 -15.33 -12.54 17.90
N LEU A 522 -15.14 -11.22 17.84
CA LEU A 522 -16.24 -10.25 17.85
C LEU A 522 -17.20 -10.49 16.68
N SER A 523 -16.67 -10.74 15.48
CA SER A 523 -17.43 -11.11 14.29
C SER A 523 -18.20 -12.42 14.47
N LYS A 524 -17.61 -13.42 15.14
CA LYS A 524 -18.32 -14.65 15.49
C LYS A 524 -19.45 -14.44 16.48
N VAL A 525 -19.25 -13.61 17.50
CA VAL A 525 -20.32 -13.25 18.45
C VAL A 525 -21.47 -12.59 17.69
N MET A 526 -21.18 -11.58 16.86
CA MET A 526 -22.20 -10.93 16.05
C MET A 526 -22.95 -11.91 15.16
N MET A 527 -22.24 -12.77 14.42
CA MET A 527 -22.87 -13.75 13.53
C MET A 527 -23.71 -14.79 14.27
N THR A 528 -23.28 -15.19 15.47
CA THR A 528 -23.99 -16.20 16.29
C THR A 528 -25.29 -15.63 16.86
N TYR A 529 -25.27 -14.37 17.33
CA TYR A 529 -26.37 -13.78 18.08
C TYR A 529 -27.23 -12.78 17.28
N LYS A 530 -26.88 -12.47 16.02
CA LYS A 530 -27.66 -11.54 15.15
C LYS A 530 -29.15 -11.93 15.02
N LYS A 531 -29.49 -13.21 15.13
CA LYS A 531 -30.86 -13.74 14.97
C LYS A 531 -31.35 -14.53 16.19
N ALA A 532 -30.64 -14.45 17.31
CA ALA A 532 -31.03 -15.14 18.53
C ALA A 532 -32.05 -14.28 19.29
N ASP A 533 -33.07 -14.91 19.88
CA ASP A 533 -34.11 -14.20 20.66
C ASP A 533 -33.51 -13.47 21.88
N ASP A 534 -32.35 -13.93 22.37
CA ASP A 534 -31.55 -13.33 23.43
C ASP A 534 -30.33 -12.55 22.91
N GLY A 535 -30.27 -12.23 21.61
CA GLY A 535 -29.07 -11.70 20.95
C GLY A 535 -28.75 -10.22 21.23
N ALA A 536 -29.73 -9.42 21.65
CA ALA A 536 -29.56 -7.97 21.83
C ALA A 536 -28.48 -7.60 22.87
N PRO A 537 -28.43 -8.20 24.08
CA PRO A 537 -27.33 -8.01 25.03
C PRO A 537 -25.94 -8.34 24.47
N HIS A 538 -25.83 -9.34 23.58
CA HIS A 538 -24.55 -9.73 22.97
C HIS A 538 -24.09 -8.71 21.92
N MET A 539 -25.02 -8.18 21.13
CA MET A 539 -24.74 -7.11 20.17
C MET A 539 -24.36 -5.81 20.87
N GLU A 540 -25.07 -5.47 21.95
CA GLU A 540 -24.71 -4.33 22.80
C GLU A 540 -23.30 -4.49 23.37
N TRP A 541 -22.98 -5.67 23.90
CA TRP A 541 -21.63 -5.99 24.38
C TRP A 541 -20.56 -5.78 23.28
N VAL A 542 -20.76 -6.30 22.07
CA VAL A 542 -19.80 -6.08 20.96
C VAL A 542 -19.62 -4.59 20.65
N ASN A 543 -20.71 -3.83 20.61
CA ASN A 543 -20.66 -2.39 20.34
C ASN A 543 -19.88 -1.63 21.43
N THR A 544 -20.04 -2.01 22.70
CA THR A 544 -19.26 -1.39 23.80
C THR A 544 -17.77 -1.70 23.71
N VAL A 545 -17.36 -2.89 23.26
CA VAL A 545 -15.95 -3.24 23.04
C VAL A 545 -15.36 -2.38 21.91
N LYS A 546 -16.08 -2.24 20.78
CA LYS A 546 -15.63 -1.40 19.66
C LYS A 546 -15.54 0.07 20.04
N ALA A 547 -16.50 0.57 20.82
CA ALA A 547 -16.48 1.94 21.32
C ALA A 547 -15.29 2.19 22.27
N LEU A 548 -14.94 1.22 23.12
CA LEU A 548 -13.78 1.29 24.01
C LEU A 548 -12.46 1.42 23.24
N TYR A 549 -12.26 0.64 22.17
CA TYR A 549 -11.05 0.73 21.34
C TYR A 549 -11.01 2.00 20.48
N ALA A 550 -12.15 2.44 19.96
CA ALA A 550 -12.23 3.72 19.26
C ALA A 550 -11.84 4.90 20.16
N ALA A 551 -12.31 4.91 21.41
CA ALA A 551 -11.98 5.93 22.40
C ALA A 551 -10.48 5.91 22.76
N LEU A 552 -9.89 4.72 22.96
CA LEU A 552 -8.45 4.57 23.20
C LEU A 552 -7.61 5.09 22.04
N LYS A 553 -7.96 4.74 20.80
CA LYS A 553 -7.28 5.23 19.60
C LYS A 553 -7.38 6.75 19.49
N ALA A 554 -8.54 7.34 19.75
CA ALA A 554 -8.70 8.80 19.73
C ALA A 554 -7.79 9.48 20.77
N TYR A 555 -7.77 8.97 22.01
CA TYR A 555 -6.91 9.47 23.07
C TYR A 555 -5.42 9.41 22.71
N VAL A 556 -4.95 8.25 22.23
CA VAL A 556 -3.55 8.08 21.84
C VAL A 556 -3.20 8.98 20.65
N LYS A 557 -4.12 9.17 19.69
CA LYS A 557 -3.91 10.10 18.58
C LYS A 557 -3.74 11.54 19.03
N ASP A 558 -4.56 11.99 19.97
CA ASP A 558 -4.63 13.40 20.35
C ASP A 558 -3.53 13.79 21.36
N TYR A 559 -3.11 12.85 22.22
CA TYR A 559 -2.18 13.14 23.31
C TYR A 559 -0.84 12.39 23.21
N HIS A 560 -0.75 11.29 22.47
CA HIS A 560 0.41 10.38 22.46
C HIS A 560 0.76 9.81 21.08
N MET A 561 0.52 10.57 20.00
CA MET A 561 0.55 10.08 18.60
C MET A 561 1.83 9.34 18.21
N THR A 562 2.98 9.78 18.73
CA THR A 562 4.29 9.21 18.39
C THR A 562 4.72 8.11 19.35
N ALA A 563 4.51 8.32 20.66
CA ALA A 563 4.81 7.44 21.78
C ALA A 563 4.15 8.05 23.03
N LEU A 564 4.12 7.32 24.16
CA LEU A 564 3.72 7.90 25.43
C LEU A 564 4.51 9.18 25.70
N THR A 565 3.78 10.29 25.81
CA THR A 565 4.34 11.56 26.26
C THR A 565 4.48 11.48 27.76
N TRP A 566 5.61 11.89 28.33
CA TRP A 566 5.87 11.89 29.77
C TRP A 566 5.69 13.30 30.35
N ASN A 567 5.42 13.39 31.65
CA ASN A 567 5.18 14.66 32.35
C ASN A 567 4.07 15.50 31.69
N PHE A 568 2.91 14.89 31.48
CA PHE A 568 1.80 15.43 30.68
C PHE A 568 0.59 15.92 31.48
N MET A 569 0.65 15.97 32.81
CA MET A 569 -0.48 16.36 33.68
C MET A 569 -1.10 17.73 33.36
N THR A 570 -0.37 18.61 32.67
CA THR A 570 -0.87 19.94 32.24
C THR A 570 -0.94 20.09 30.71
N ASN A 571 -0.69 19.02 29.95
CA ASN A 571 -0.72 19.05 28.50
C ASN A 571 -2.17 19.04 27.97
N LYS A 572 -2.58 20.17 27.41
CA LYS A 572 -3.80 20.33 26.61
C LYS A 572 -3.51 19.97 25.13
N PRO A 573 -4.52 19.51 24.35
CA PRO A 573 -4.31 19.06 22.97
C PRO A 573 -3.71 20.17 22.09
N LYS A 574 -2.63 19.86 21.36
CA LYS A 574 -1.93 20.84 20.50
C LYS A 574 -2.51 20.86 19.08
N LYS A 575 -2.93 22.04 18.61
CA LYS A 575 -3.15 22.28 17.16
C LYS A 575 -1.83 22.09 16.40
N ALA A 576 -1.88 21.32 15.32
CA ALA A 576 -0.74 20.97 14.49
C ALA A 576 0.09 22.19 14.07
N LYS A 577 1.37 22.20 14.50
CA LYS A 577 2.45 22.98 13.93
C LYS A 577 3.69 22.10 13.83
N ALA A 578 4.37 22.21 12.70
CA ALA A 578 5.65 21.56 12.44
C ALA A 578 6.77 22.10 13.35
N GLY A 579 7.62 21.20 13.85
CA GLY A 579 8.98 21.48 14.28
C GLY A 579 9.22 21.56 15.80
N GLY A 580 10.16 20.72 16.29
CA GLY A 580 10.85 20.96 17.56
C GLY A 580 11.29 19.73 18.35
N ALA A 581 12.17 18.88 17.80
CA ALA A 581 12.86 17.84 18.58
C ALA A 581 13.99 18.48 19.42
N LYS A 582 13.97 18.28 20.75
CA LYS A 582 14.99 18.76 21.67
C LYS A 582 16.08 17.69 21.83
N ARG A 583 17.32 18.08 21.50
CA ARG A 583 18.54 17.27 21.53
C ARG A 583 19.05 17.11 22.97
N ALA A 584 19.34 15.88 23.41
CA ALA A 584 20.10 15.58 24.63
C ALA A 584 21.46 14.96 24.25
N SER A 585 22.47 15.21 25.08
CA SER A 585 23.92 15.09 24.85
C SER A 585 24.47 13.68 24.56
N SER A 586 25.49 13.61 23.70
CA SER A 586 25.93 12.41 22.96
C SER A 586 27.33 11.87 23.31
N SER A 587 27.71 11.77 24.59
CA SER A 587 29.01 11.16 24.95
C SER A 587 28.92 9.87 25.78
N SER A 588 27.73 9.47 26.23
CA SER A 588 27.53 8.24 27.01
C SER A 588 26.83 7.10 26.24
N SER A 589 26.36 7.34 25.01
CA SER A 589 25.46 6.39 24.31
C SER A 589 26.17 5.31 23.47
N SER A 590 27.38 5.56 22.96
CA SER A 590 28.09 4.59 22.09
C SER A 590 28.66 3.39 22.86
N SER A 591 29.01 3.54 24.14
CA SER A 591 29.46 2.43 24.98
C SER A 591 28.31 1.50 25.38
N ALA A 592 27.11 2.04 25.59
CA ALA A 592 25.94 1.25 25.98
C ALA A 592 25.40 0.39 24.82
N SER A 593 25.41 0.92 23.58
CA SER A 593 25.01 0.17 22.39
C SER A 593 25.94 -1.04 22.13
N LEU A 594 27.25 -0.87 22.33
CA LEU A 594 28.22 -1.97 22.14
C LEU A 594 28.05 -3.08 23.17
N GLU A 595 27.79 -2.75 24.43
CA GLU A 595 27.53 -3.75 25.48
C GLU A 595 26.20 -4.49 25.25
N GLU A 596 25.15 -3.82 24.73
CA GLU A 596 23.89 -4.50 24.37
C GLU A 596 24.07 -5.46 23.19
N PHE A 597 24.81 -5.07 22.14
CA PHE A 597 25.12 -5.98 21.03
C PHE A 597 25.99 -7.14 21.49
N LYS A 598 27.00 -6.90 22.33
CA LYS A 598 27.83 -7.96 22.92
C LYS A 598 27.02 -8.94 23.76
N ALA A 599 26.04 -8.46 24.54
CA ALA A 599 25.12 -9.32 25.28
C ALA A 599 24.25 -10.18 24.35
N LEU A 600 23.83 -9.65 23.20
CA LEU A 600 23.14 -10.41 22.14
C LEU A 600 24.04 -11.53 21.57
N VAL A 601 25.32 -11.23 21.31
CA VAL A 601 26.28 -12.22 20.81
C VAL A 601 26.52 -13.34 21.85
N GLU A 602 26.77 -12.99 23.11
CA GLU A 602 27.10 -13.98 24.13
C GLU A 602 25.89 -14.83 24.59
N GLY A 603 24.71 -14.22 24.77
CA GLY A 603 23.52 -14.91 25.29
C GLY A 603 22.68 -15.60 24.21
N PRO A 604 21.87 -14.86 23.45
CA PRO A 604 21.05 -15.41 22.37
C PRO A 604 21.81 -16.21 21.32
N VAL A 605 22.92 -15.67 20.79
CA VAL A 605 23.64 -16.29 19.66
C VAL A 605 24.54 -17.44 20.10
N LYS A 606 25.45 -17.21 21.05
CA LYS A 606 26.46 -18.21 21.44
C LYS A 606 25.95 -19.22 22.45
N ALA A 607 25.41 -18.77 23.59
CA ALA A 607 24.98 -19.68 24.64
C ALA A 607 23.70 -20.46 24.26
N THR A 608 22.70 -19.78 23.72
CA THR A 608 21.38 -20.39 23.46
C THR A 608 21.36 -21.11 22.11
N TYR A 609 21.45 -20.36 21.00
CA TYR A 609 21.40 -20.95 19.65
C TYR A 609 22.60 -21.86 19.38
N GLY A 610 23.82 -21.44 19.73
CA GLY A 610 25.02 -22.27 19.59
C GLY A 610 24.92 -23.56 20.39
N GLY A 611 24.48 -23.49 21.66
CA GLY A 611 24.28 -24.66 22.51
C GLY A 611 23.25 -25.65 21.96
N LEU A 612 22.09 -25.15 21.50
CA LEU A 612 21.04 -25.98 20.90
C LEU A 612 21.48 -26.57 19.55
N SER A 613 22.22 -25.81 18.74
CA SER A 613 22.76 -26.30 17.46
C SER A 613 23.79 -27.41 17.65
N LEU A 614 24.61 -27.32 18.71
CA LEU A 614 25.54 -28.39 19.10
C LEU A 614 24.81 -29.66 19.57
N GLN A 615 23.68 -29.51 20.27
CA GLN A 615 22.86 -30.66 20.68
C GLN A 615 22.17 -31.34 19.49
N ILE A 616 21.78 -30.59 18.45
CA ILE A 616 21.26 -31.14 17.20
C ILE A 616 22.37 -31.86 16.43
N GLY A 617 23.57 -31.26 16.35
CA GLY A 617 24.72 -31.86 15.69
C GLY A 617 24.78 -31.62 14.17
N GLY A 618 25.62 -32.40 13.49
CA GLY A 618 25.76 -32.40 12.04
C GLY A 618 26.08 -31.04 11.42
N GLN A 619 25.47 -30.74 10.27
CA GLN A 619 25.62 -29.49 9.54
C GLN A 619 24.98 -28.30 10.28
N VAL A 620 24.01 -28.55 11.17
CA VAL A 620 23.43 -27.49 12.03
C VAL A 620 24.48 -26.97 13.01
N ALA A 621 25.22 -27.87 13.66
CA ALA A 621 26.32 -27.49 14.55
C ALA A 621 27.46 -26.78 13.79
N GLU A 622 27.78 -27.23 12.58
CA GLU A 622 28.85 -26.61 11.78
C GLU A 622 28.45 -25.22 11.30
N GLN A 623 27.24 -25.05 10.76
CA GLN A 623 26.73 -23.76 10.33
C GLN A 623 26.61 -22.79 11.51
N ALA A 624 26.21 -23.25 12.70
CA ALA A 624 26.10 -22.41 13.90
C ALA A 624 27.43 -21.81 14.35
N LYS A 625 28.56 -22.51 14.21
CA LYS A 625 29.89 -21.95 14.48
C LYS A 625 30.16 -20.73 13.62
N ILE A 626 29.78 -20.80 12.34
CA ILE A 626 30.00 -19.72 11.38
C ILE A 626 29.04 -18.55 11.63
N VAL A 627 27.80 -18.83 12.06
CA VAL A 627 26.86 -17.78 12.50
C VAL A 627 27.41 -17.03 13.71
N ILE A 628 27.92 -17.74 14.72
CA ILE A 628 28.56 -17.12 15.90
C ILE A 628 29.74 -16.24 15.45
N GLU A 629 30.61 -16.77 14.58
CA GLU A 629 31.72 -16.01 13.99
C GLU A 629 31.21 -14.74 13.28
N ALA A 630 30.14 -14.83 12.48
CA ALA A 630 29.56 -13.68 11.76
C ALA A 630 29.09 -12.56 12.70
N PHE A 631 28.43 -12.91 13.80
CA PHE A 631 27.99 -11.98 14.82
C PHE A 631 29.16 -11.38 15.62
N GLU A 632 30.19 -12.17 15.93
CA GLU A 632 31.43 -11.67 16.54
C GLU A 632 32.14 -10.68 15.60
N LYS A 633 32.20 -10.95 14.28
CA LYS A 633 32.74 -10.02 13.28
C LYS A 633 31.90 -8.75 13.15
N GLN A 634 30.57 -8.88 13.22
CA GLN A 634 29.69 -7.71 13.22
C GLN A 634 29.87 -6.85 14.48
N LEU A 635 30.13 -7.44 15.64
CA LEU A 635 30.49 -6.69 16.86
C LEU A 635 31.79 -5.92 16.68
N VAL A 636 32.81 -6.51 16.05
CA VAL A 636 34.07 -5.83 15.70
C VAL A 636 33.78 -4.63 14.80
N PHE A 637 32.99 -4.82 13.75
CA PHE A 637 32.60 -3.75 12.84
C PHE A 637 31.84 -2.62 13.56
N LEU A 638 30.87 -2.93 14.41
CA LEU A 638 30.13 -1.93 15.19
C LEU A 638 31.05 -1.18 16.16
N THR A 639 32.02 -1.86 16.75
CA THR A 639 33.04 -1.22 17.62
C THR A 639 33.88 -0.23 16.84
N GLN A 640 34.29 -0.58 15.61
CA GLN A 640 35.00 0.34 14.73
C GLN A 640 34.10 1.53 14.36
N ALA A 641 32.86 1.29 13.92
CA ALA A 641 31.91 2.35 13.55
C ALA A 641 31.61 3.32 14.71
N ALA A 642 31.55 2.81 15.95
CA ALA A 642 31.35 3.60 17.16
C ALA A 642 32.59 4.43 17.59
N SER A 643 33.75 4.20 16.97
CA SER A 643 35.00 4.90 17.29
C SER A 643 35.49 5.84 16.19
N MET A 644 34.90 5.80 14.99
CA MET A 644 35.31 6.64 13.85
C MET A 644 34.14 7.29 13.13
N ALA A 645 34.45 8.36 12.39
CA ALA A 645 33.53 8.92 11.41
C ALA A 645 33.32 7.93 10.27
N LYS A 646 32.12 7.96 9.67
CA LYS A 646 31.79 7.14 8.48
C LYS A 646 32.87 7.34 7.41
N PRO A 647 33.55 6.26 6.95
CA PRO A 647 34.48 6.35 5.83
C PRO A 647 33.80 6.97 4.59
N SER A 648 34.50 7.89 3.92
CA SER A 648 34.00 8.59 2.72
C SER A 648 34.02 7.72 1.46
N SER A 649 34.70 6.56 1.50
CA SER A 649 34.70 5.54 0.46
C SER A 649 33.86 4.33 0.85
N GLN A 650 33.00 3.88 -0.06
CA GLN A 650 32.23 2.65 0.10
C GLN A 650 33.15 1.43 0.19
N ASP A 651 34.27 1.44 -0.54
CA ASP A 651 35.33 0.43 -0.42
C ASP A 651 35.91 0.33 0.98
N GLY A 652 36.01 1.46 1.71
CA GLY A 652 36.44 1.46 3.11
C GLY A 652 35.43 0.74 4.00
N ILE A 653 34.13 1.00 3.83
CA ILE A 653 33.07 0.32 4.59
C ILE A 653 33.02 -1.18 4.23
N MET A 654 33.10 -1.52 2.95
CA MET A 654 33.11 -2.91 2.48
C MET A 654 34.36 -3.68 2.91
N SER A 655 35.52 -3.02 3.02
CA SER A 655 36.72 -3.65 3.57
C SER A 655 36.57 -4.03 5.04
N MET A 656 35.84 -3.22 5.82
CA MET A 656 35.55 -3.50 7.23
C MET A 656 34.53 -4.64 7.40
N LEU A 657 33.62 -4.80 6.43
CA LEU A 657 32.60 -5.86 6.42
C LEU A 657 33.03 -7.15 5.73
N ARG A 658 34.23 -7.20 5.16
CA ARG A 658 34.73 -8.33 4.39
C ARG A 658 34.63 -9.65 5.14
N GLU A 659 35.01 -9.66 6.41
CA GLU A 659 34.99 -10.87 7.23
C GLU A 659 33.55 -11.32 7.54
N THR A 660 32.63 -10.40 7.83
CA THR A 660 31.20 -10.71 7.97
C THR A 660 30.62 -11.27 6.67
N GLY A 661 30.96 -10.68 5.52
CA GLY A 661 30.53 -11.17 4.20
C GLY A 661 31.07 -12.58 3.87
N GLN A 662 32.31 -12.88 4.26
CA GLN A 662 32.88 -14.23 4.10
C GLN A 662 32.16 -15.27 4.96
N CYS A 663 31.75 -14.91 6.18
CA CYS A 663 30.93 -15.79 7.02
C CYS A 663 29.55 -16.04 6.39
N ILE A 664 28.88 -14.99 5.88
CA ILE A 664 27.59 -15.12 5.17
C ILE A 664 27.72 -16.09 3.98
N GLY A 665 28.75 -15.91 3.14
CA GLY A 665 28.99 -16.80 2.00
C GLY A 665 29.21 -18.25 2.41
N ARG A 666 30.04 -18.50 3.44
CA ARG A 666 30.25 -19.85 3.98
C ARG A 666 28.97 -20.50 4.53
N ILE A 667 28.09 -19.72 5.16
CA ILE A 667 26.79 -20.21 5.67
C ILE A 667 25.88 -20.62 4.52
N GLN A 668 25.87 -19.84 3.44
CA GLN A 668 25.12 -20.14 2.21
C GLN A 668 25.72 -21.33 1.46
N ASP A 669 27.05 -21.51 1.48
CA ASP A 669 27.69 -22.69 0.88
C ASP A 669 27.27 -23.99 1.57
N ILE A 670 27.14 -24.00 2.90
CA ILE A 670 26.61 -25.16 3.66
C ILE A 670 25.15 -25.42 3.24
N GLN A 671 24.33 -24.38 3.12
CA GLN A 671 22.96 -24.51 2.61
C GLN A 671 22.92 -25.07 1.19
N ASN A 672 23.79 -24.63 0.30
CA ASN A 672 23.80 -25.08 -1.09
C ASN A 672 24.33 -26.52 -1.23
N ALA A 673 25.13 -26.98 -0.27
CA ALA A 673 25.71 -28.31 -0.26
C ALA A 673 24.81 -29.37 0.40
N ILE A 674 23.87 -28.99 1.27
CA ILE A 674 23.00 -29.96 1.97
C ILE A 674 21.98 -30.59 1.00
N HIS A 675 21.81 -31.90 1.07
CA HIS A 675 20.85 -32.56 0.21
C HIS A 675 19.43 -32.35 0.76
N PRO A 676 18.40 -32.06 -0.06
CA PRO A 676 17.04 -31.75 0.43
C PRO A 676 16.34 -32.84 1.27
N ARG A 677 16.87 -34.07 1.26
CA ARG A 677 16.37 -35.19 2.06
C ARG A 677 17.12 -35.42 3.37
N ASP A 678 18.19 -34.64 3.61
CA ASP A 678 18.92 -34.72 4.86
C ASP A 678 18.04 -34.20 5.99
N ALA A 679 18.12 -34.83 7.16
CA ALA A 679 17.29 -34.49 8.32
C ALA A 679 17.46 -33.02 8.77
N GLU A 680 18.60 -32.42 8.43
CA GLU A 680 19.00 -31.07 8.83
C GLU A 680 18.73 -30.02 7.74
N ALA A 681 18.26 -30.42 6.54
CA ALA A 681 18.11 -29.53 5.39
C ALA A 681 17.27 -28.29 5.71
N ASN A 682 16.14 -28.45 6.40
CA ASN A 682 15.28 -27.33 6.78
C ASN A 682 15.92 -26.40 7.83
N HIS A 683 16.77 -26.92 8.72
CA HIS A 683 17.48 -26.11 9.72
C HIS A 683 18.54 -25.24 9.03
N VAL A 684 19.35 -25.87 8.18
CA VAL A 684 20.43 -25.21 7.46
C VAL A 684 19.88 -24.16 6.48
N THR A 685 18.78 -24.48 5.81
CA THR A 685 18.11 -23.55 4.88
C THR A 685 17.50 -22.37 5.61
N ALA A 686 16.84 -22.59 6.76
CA ALA A 686 16.26 -21.49 7.53
C ALA A 686 17.30 -20.41 7.90
N ILE A 687 18.50 -20.84 8.32
CA ILE A 687 19.59 -19.93 8.65
C ILE A 687 20.19 -19.29 7.41
N GLY A 688 20.44 -20.05 6.35
CA GLY A 688 21.07 -19.52 5.15
C GLY A 688 20.22 -18.51 4.38
N GLU A 689 18.89 -18.66 4.41
CA GLU A 689 17.94 -17.66 3.89
C GLU A 689 17.84 -16.42 4.79
N SER A 690 18.01 -16.56 6.11
CA SER A 690 17.85 -15.44 7.05
C SER A 690 19.13 -14.66 7.33
N ILE A 691 20.31 -15.27 7.18
CA ILE A 691 21.60 -14.66 7.55
C ILE A 691 21.95 -13.37 6.78
N PRO A 692 21.48 -13.12 5.53
CA PRO A 692 21.70 -11.83 4.87
C PRO A 692 21.16 -10.63 5.67
N ALA A 693 20.31 -10.85 6.67
CA ALA A 693 19.91 -9.83 7.65
C ALA A 693 21.11 -9.10 8.29
N LEU A 694 22.27 -9.75 8.46
CA LEU A 694 23.48 -9.09 8.99
C LEU A 694 23.97 -7.96 8.09
N SER A 695 23.55 -7.88 6.82
CA SER A 695 23.83 -6.75 5.94
C SER A 695 23.07 -5.46 6.31
N TRP A 696 22.25 -5.47 7.37
CA TRP A 696 21.53 -4.27 7.84
C TRP A 696 22.47 -3.07 8.10
N VAL A 697 23.72 -3.32 8.45
CA VAL A 697 24.76 -2.30 8.71
C VAL A 697 25.13 -1.45 7.50
N VAL A 698 24.85 -1.91 6.28
CA VAL A 698 25.04 -1.12 5.04
C VAL A 698 23.76 -0.46 4.54
N MET A 699 22.63 -0.67 5.23
CA MET A 699 21.36 -0.05 4.85
C MET A 699 21.38 1.44 5.18
N GLU A 700 21.24 2.28 4.15
CA GLU A 700 21.21 3.74 4.29
C GLU A 700 19.84 4.27 4.75
N SER A 701 18.80 3.43 4.74
CA SER A 701 17.52 3.71 5.36
C SER A 701 16.77 2.41 5.71
N LYS A 702 15.94 2.45 6.76
CA LYS A 702 15.00 1.37 7.13
C LYS A 702 15.66 -0.02 7.38
N PRO A 703 16.67 -0.13 8.26
CA PRO A 703 17.33 -1.41 8.53
C PRO A 703 16.41 -2.44 9.22
N VAL A 704 15.43 -2.03 10.03
CA VAL A 704 14.50 -2.98 10.70
C VAL A 704 13.53 -3.67 9.71
N PRO A 705 12.88 -2.97 8.77
CA PRO A 705 12.14 -3.63 7.68
C PRO A 705 13.00 -4.62 6.88
N PHE A 706 14.25 -4.25 6.56
CA PHE A 706 15.18 -5.16 5.87
C PHE A 706 15.44 -6.44 6.67
N ILE A 707 15.74 -6.33 7.97
CA ILE A 707 15.92 -7.51 8.85
C ILE A 707 14.65 -8.37 8.91
N THR A 708 13.47 -7.74 8.90
CA THR A 708 12.17 -8.44 8.95
C THR A 708 11.91 -9.24 7.67
N GLU A 709 12.27 -8.68 6.52
CA GLU A 709 12.17 -9.37 5.23
C GLU A 709 13.09 -10.60 5.18
N MET A 710 14.35 -10.43 5.60
CA MET A 710 15.33 -11.53 5.64
C MET A 710 14.93 -12.62 6.63
N GLU A 711 14.43 -12.26 7.82
CA GLU A 711 13.87 -13.23 8.78
C GLU A 711 12.67 -14.00 8.19
N GLY A 712 11.79 -13.30 7.46
CA GLY A 712 10.62 -13.90 6.81
C GLY A 712 11.00 -14.98 5.78
N ALA A 713 12.12 -14.80 5.07
CA ALA A 713 12.62 -15.78 4.11
C ALA A 713 12.96 -17.14 4.76
N GLY A 714 13.54 -17.13 5.97
CA GLY A 714 13.82 -18.36 6.71
C GLY A 714 12.66 -18.90 7.55
N ASP A 715 11.67 -18.08 7.92
CA ASP A 715 10.60 -18.49 8.83
C ASP A 715 9.72 -19.63 8.26
N PHE A 716 9.57 -19.68 6.93
CA PHE A 716 8.94 -20.81 6.24
C PHE A 716 9.63 -22.15 6.58
N TYR A 717 10.96 -22.16 6.59
CA TYR A 717 11.76 -23.36 6.89
C TYR A 717 11.79 -23.64 8.39
N LEU A 718 11.78 -22.61 9.25
CA LEU A 718 11.61 -22.79 10.70
C LEU A 718 10.27 -23.48 11.04
N ASN A 719 9.19 -23.13 10.34
CA ASN A 719 7.91 -23.81 10.50
C ASN A 719 7.96 -25.27 10.04
N LYS A 720 8.71 -25.58 8.96
CA LYS A 720 8.96 -26.98 8.55
C LYS A 720 9.75 -27.76 9.58
N VAL A 721 10.78 -27.15 10.19
CA VAL A 721 11.52 -27.76 11.30
C VAL A 721 10.58 -28.13 12.45
N LEU A 722 9.65 -27.24 12.84
CA LEU A 722 8.65 -27.55 13.87
C LEU A 722 7.72 -28.70 13.48
N MET A 723 7.38 -28.83 12.20
CA MET A 723 6.55 -29.94 11.70
C MET A 723 7.31 -31.26 11.73
N ASP A 724 8.55 -31.29 11.24
CA ASP A 724 9.38 -32.49 11.16
C ASP A 724 9.81 -32.98 12.56
N ALA A 725 10.11 -32.04 13.48
CA ALA A 725 10.50 -32.34 14.85
C ALA A 725 9.45 -33.17 15.61
N LYS A 726 8.16 -33.09 15.24
CA LYS A 726 7.09 -33.91 15.86
C LYS A 726 7.31 -35.42 15.72
N LYS A 727 8.16 -35.83 14.78
CA LYS A 727 8.46 -37.23 14.47
C LYS A 727 9.78 -37.70 15.10
N LEU A 728 10.47 -36.83 15.86
CA LEU A 728 11.76 -37.11 16.47
C LEU A 728 11.63 -37.28 17.99
N ASP A 729 12.46 -38.16 18.56
CA ASP A 729 12.46 -38.42 20.01
C ASP A 729 12.98 -37.23 20.84
N ASN A 730 13.75 -36.33 20.21
CA ASN A 730 14.33 -35.12 20.81
C ASN A 730 13.59 -33.82 20.41
N VAL A 731 12.28 -33.91 20.13
CA VAL A 731 11.42 -32.78 19.67
C VAL A 731 11.65 -31.45 20.39
N LYS A 732 11.87 -31.47 21.72
CA LYS A 732 12.05 -30.27 22.53
C LYS A 732 13.27 -29.45 22.11
N VAL A 733 14.38 -30.12 21.78
CA VAL A 733 15.63 -29.46 21.36
C VAL A 733 15.41 -28.67 20.06
N HIS A 734 14.69 -29.27 19.10
CA HIS A 734 14.38 -28.60 17.83
C HIS A 734 13.40 -27.44 17.99
N GLN A 735 12.39 -27.57 18.88
CA GLN A 735 11.47 -26.47 19.17
C GLN A 735 12.16 -25.31 19.87
N GLU A 736 13.03 -25.60 20.83
CA GLU A 736 13.85 -24.59 21.52
C GLU A 736 14.84 -23.95 20.55
N TRP A 737 15.42 -24.72 19.63
CA TRP A 737 16.28 -24.21 18.57
C TRP A 737 15.53 -23.21 17.69
N VAL A 738 14.33 -23.53 17.20
CA VAL A 738 13.51 -22.59 16.40
C VAL A 738 13.16 -21.33 17.20
N ARG A 739 12.79 -21.47 18.48
CA ARG A 739 12.56 -20.31 19.36
C ARG A 739 13.81 -19.46 19.53
N SER A 740 14.99 -20.07 19.63
CA SER A 740 16.26 -19.35 19.73
C SER A 740 16.59 -18.55 18.48
N VAL A 741 16.33 -19.10 17.28
CA VAL A 741 16.58 -18.41 16.00
C VAL A 741 15.68 -17.18 15.87
N ARG A 742 14.38 -17.33 16.14
CA ARG A 742 13.42 -16.20 16.19
C ARG A 742 13.82 -15.18 17.26
N GLY A 743 14.33 -15.66 18.40
CA GLY A 743 14.85 -14.81 19.48
C GLY A 743 16.04 -13.95 19.04
N ILE A 744 16.97 -14.49 18.23
CA ILE A 744 18.11 -13.74 17.69
C ILE A 744 17.61 -12.59 16.81
N PHE A 745 16.69 -12.84 15.87
CA PHE A 745 16.18 -11.80 14.98
C PHE A 745 15.32 -10.77 15.72
N ALA A 746 14.53 -11.19 16.71
CA ALA A 746 13.82 -10.27 17.59
C ALA A 746 14.78 -9.36 18.36
N ALA A 747 15.85 -9.92 18.94
CA ALA A 747 16.88 -9.16 19.64
C ALA A 747 17.65 -8.22 18.70
N LEU A 748 17.98 -8.67 17.48
CA LEU A 748 18.67 -7.86 16.47
C LEU A 748 17.79 -6.69 16.02
N LYS A 749 16.50 -6.92 15.71
CA LYS A 749 15.55 -5.87 15.37
C LYS A 749 15.39 -4.87 16.51
N LYS A 750 15.32 -5.33 17.76
CA LYS A 750 15.28 -4.46 18.94
C LYS A 750 16.55 -3.60 19.02
N PHE A 751 17.73 -4.22 18.97
CA PHE A 751 19.01 -3.51 19.01
C PHE A 751 19.11 -2.43 17.93
N VAL A 752 18.78 -2.77 16.68
CA VAL A 752 18.81 -1.83 15.56
C VAL A 752 17.75 -0.74 15.72
N LYS A 753 16.55 -1.07 16.22
CA LYS A 753 15.52 -0.09 16.52
C LYS A 753 15.94 0.88 17.63
N ASP A 754 16.70 0.42 18.62
CA ASP A 754 17.05 1.25 19.76
C ASP A 754 18.25 2.16 19.47
N HIS A 755 19.23 1.67 18.69
CA HIS A 755 20.50 2.38 18.48
C HIS A 755 20.76 2.86 17.04
N HIS A 756 20.06 2.28 16.06
CA HIS A 756 20.34 2.46 14.62
C HIS A 756 19.04 2.60 13.78
N THR A 757 18.06 3.34 14.31
CA THR A 757 16.68 3.48 13.77
C THR A 757 16.61 3.76 12.26
N THR A 758 17.38 4.73 11.78
CA THR A 758 17.34 5.17 10.38
C THR A 758 18.36 4.42 9.53
N CYS A 759 19.57 4.25 10.05
CA CYS A 759 20.71 3.56 9.44
C CYS A 759 21.76 3.32 10.54
N LEU A 760 22.85 2.63 10.21
CA LEU A 760 24.00 2.54 11.11
C LEU A 760 24.49 3.94 11.54
N VAL A 761 24.69 4.11 12.84
CA VAL A 761 25.17 5.36 13.45
C VAL A 761 26.68 5.27 13.64
N TRP A 762 27.41 6.25 13.09
CA TRP A 762 28.86 6.39 13.20
C TRP A 762 29.23 7.49 14.19
N ASN A 763 30.43 7.45 14.76
CA ASN A 763 30.88 8.48 15.69
C ASN A 763 31.25 9.78 14.96
N THR A 764 30.50 10.86 15.21
CA THR A 764 30.85 12.19 14.69
C THR A 764 31.87 12.83 15.63
N GLY A 765 33.17 12.75 15.30
CA GLY A 765 34.23 13.39 16.10
C GLY A 765 33.90 14.85 16.42
N ALA A 766 33.94 15.23 17.70
CA ALA A 766 33.57 16.56 18.15
C ALA A 766 34.62 17.62 17.74
N GLY A 767 34.20 18.65 17.01
CA GLY A 767 34.95 19.90 16.84
C GLY A 767 34.50 20.78 15.66
N GLY A 768 33.67 21.79 15.92
CA GLY A 768 33.50 22.96 15.03
C GLY A 768 32.05 23.30 14.65
N GLY A 769 31.41 24.18 15.42
CA GLY A 769 30.19 24.88 15.00
C GLY A 769 30.53 26.18 14.24
N GLY A 770 29.57 26.70 13.46
CA GLY A 770 29.67 28.04 12.87
C GLY A 770 28.53 28.32 11.89
N ALA A 771 27.73 29.33 12.22
CA ALA A 771 26.61 29.85 11.44
C ALA A 771 27.05 30.51 10.11
N VAL A 772 26.09 30.69 9.20
CA VAL A 772 26.20 31.51 7.99
C VAL A 772 26.53 32.98 8.29
N ALA A 773 27.52 33.53 7.57
CA ALA A 773 27.53 34.93 7.13
C ALA A 773 28.45 35.08 5.89
N ALA A 774 27.99 35.85 4.91
CA ALA A 774 28.64 36.16 3.64
C ALA A 774 29.80 37.16 3.78
N GLY A 775 30.76 37.13 2.84
CA GLY A 775 31.68 38.24 2.55
C GLY A 775 33.12 37.87 2.18
N ASP A 776 33.36 37.80 0.87
CA ASP A 776 34.55 38.13 0.04
C ASP A 776 36.00 37.68 0.35
N ALA A 777 36.65 37.45 -0.81
CA ALA A 777 38.08 37.48 -1.18
C ALA A 777 38.74 36.09 -1.34
N GLU A 778 38.74 35.50 -2.54
CA GLU A 778 39.70 35.80 -3.62
C GLU A 778 41.10 36.10 -3.05
N ASP A 779 41.99 35.11 -3.00
CA ASP A 779 42.82 34.73 -4.15
C ASP A 779 44.00 33.85 -3.66
N ALA A 780 44.04 32.62 -4.16
CA ALA A 780 45.24 31.79 -4.26
C ALA A 780 44.92 30.66 -5.24
N MET A 781 44.74 31.11 -6.48
CA MET A 781 44.67 30.36 -7.72
C MET A 781 45.96 29.53 -7.95
N GLU A 782 45.75 28.33 -8.50
CA GLU A 782 46.65 27.51 -9.34
C GLU A 782 47.90 26.86 -8.71
N SER A 783 48.25 25.60 -8.99
CA SER A 783 47.73 24.53 -9.86
C SER A 783 48.41 23.22 -9.39
N SER A 784 47.83 22.02 -9.52
CA SER A 784 47.42 21.34 -10.76
C SER A 784 46.43 20.21 -10.43
N ALA A 785 45.20 20.26 -10.98
CA ALA A 785 44.71 19.49 -12.14
C ALA A 785 44.65 17.97 -11.88
N ALA A 786 43.48 17.32 -11.89
CA ALA A 786 42.51 17.35 -12.98
C ALA A 786 41.22 18.15 -12.68
N GLY A 787 41.09 19.28 -13.36
CA GLY A 787 39.80 19.89 -13.63
C GLY A 787 39.23 19.29 -14.90
N GLY A 788 38.06 18.69 -14.81
CA GLY A 788 37.17 18.49 -15.94
C GLY A 788 35.90 19.28 -15.67
N ASP A 789 35.43 20.00 -16.68
CA ASP A 789 34.02 20.37 -16.73
C ASP A 789 33.19 19.09 -16.59
N SER A 790 32.10 19.11 -15.80
CA SER A 790 31.23 17.94 -15.58
C SER A 790 30.81 17.30 -16.90
N ILE A 791 30.64 18.12 -17.94
CA ILE A 791 30.36 17.63 -19.29
C ILE A 791 31.56 16.90 -19.91
N SER A 792 32.76 17.44 -19.80
CA SER A 792 33.99 16.79 -20.31
C SER A 792 34.29 15.47 -19.60
N ASP A 793 34.03 15.38 -18.29
CA ASP A 793 34.21 14.13 -17.54
C ASP A 793 33.20 13.06 -17.96
N PHE A 794 31.98 13.43 -18.30
CA PHE A 794 31.01 12.49 -18.88
C PHE A 794 31.38 12.11 -20.32
N GLU A 795 31.83 13.06 -21.15
CA GLU A 795 32.34 12.79 -22.50
C GLU A 795 33.50 11.79 -22.50
N ALA A 796 34.37 11.84 -21.48
CA ALA A 796 35.43 10.85 -21.28
C ALA A 796 34.90 9.41 -21.09
N LEU A 797 33.70 9.24 -20.49
CA LEU A 797 33.04 7.94 -20.37
C LEU A 797 32.58 7.41 -21.73
N LEU A 798 32.11 8.29 -22.61
CA LEU A 798 31.66 7.94 -23.96
C LEU A 798 32.82 7.48 -24.84
N VAL A 799 33.95 8.22 -24.81
CA VAL A 799 35.11 7.91 -25.68
C VAL A 799 36.02 6.82 -25.10
N GLY A 800 35.94 6.55 -23.80
CA GLY A 800 36.76 5.54 -23.11
C GLY A 800 36.02 4.21 -22.90
N PRO A 801 35.42 3.99 -21.72
CA PRO A 801 34.79 2.72 -21.37
C PRO A 801 33.62 2.33 -22.29
N LEU A 802 32.82 3.29 -22.76
CA LEU A 802 31.69 3.00 -23.66
C LEU A 802 32.18 2.59 -25.06
N GLN A 803 33.21 3.23 -25.59
CA GLN A 803 33.81 2.83 -26.85
C GLN A 803 34.40 1.42 -26.77
N LYS A 804 35.08 1.10 -25.66
CA LYS A 804 35.57 -0.27 -25.42
C LYS A 804 34.45 -1.30 -25.39
N PHE A 805 33.31 -0.96 -24.77
CA PHE A 805 32.12 -1.82 -24.75
C PHE A 805 31.57 -2.04 -26.17
N LEU A 806 31.51 -0.99 -27.00
CA LEU A 806 31.08 -1.09 -28.39
C LEU A 806 32.03 -1.99 -29.21
N ASP A 807 33.34 -1.84 -29.06
CA ASP A 807 34.32 -2.63 -29.81
C ASP A 807 34.26 -4.13 -29.46
N LEU A 808 34.08 -4.45 -28.18
CA LEU A 808 33.90 -5.83 -27.72
C LEU A 808 32.55 -6.40 -28.16
N SER A 809 31.48 -5.60 -28.09
CA SER A 809 30.15 -6.02 -28.56
C SER A 809 30.13 -6.29 -30.06
N LYS A 810 30.84 -5.46 -30.84
CA LYS A 810 31.07 -5.67 -32.28
C LYS A 810 31.88 -6.93 -32.57
N SER A 811 32.86 -7.23 -31.73
CA SER A 811 33.67 -8.46 -31.85
C SER A 811 32.84 -9.72 -31.55
N ILE A 812 31.82 -9.62 -30.69
CA ILE A 812 30.82 -10.69 -30.46
C ILE A 812 29.81 -10.75 -31.63
N GLY A 813 29.36 -9.61 -32.13
CA GLY A 813 28.47 -9.48 -33.28
C GLY A 813 26.99 -9.80 -32.96
N SER A 814 26.20 -10.02 -34.01
CA SER A 814 24.77 -10.37 -33.91
C SER A 814 23.98 -9.29 -33.14
N PHE A 815 22.92 -9.71 -32.43
CA PHE A 815 22.10 -8.84 -31.59
C PHE A 815 22.88 -8.13 -30.47
N VAL A 816 24.07 -8.63 -30.08
CA VAL A 816 24.90 -7.99 -29.04
C VAL A 816 25.52 -6.70 -29.58
N GLU A 817 25.99 -6.70 -30.83
CA GLU A 817 26.44 -5.48 -31.51
C GLU A 817 25.29 -4.48 -31.68
N GLU A 818 24.15 -4.94 -32.20
CA GLU A 818 22.97 -4.09 -32.42
C GLU A 818 22.49 -3.43 -31.11
N GLN A 819 22.39 -4.21 -30.03
CA GLN A 819 21.96 -3.72 -28.74
C GLN A 819 22.97 -2.75 -28.13
N ALA A 820 24.26 -3.01 -28.29
CA ALA A 820 25.31 -2.13 -27.77
C ALA A 820 25.30 -0.75 -28.45
N VAL A 821 25.00 -0.68 -29.75
CA VAL A 821 24.83 0.59 -30.47
C VAL A 821 23.68 1.40 -29.86
N GLN A 822 22.53 0.78 -29.61
CA GLN A 822 21.40 1.47 -28.98
C GLN A 822 21.70 1.84 -27.52
N TYR A 823 22.43 0.99 -26.82
CA TYR A 823 22.90 1.28 -25.46
C TYR A 823 23.74 2.56 -25.44
N ALA A 824 24.67 2.72 -26.39
CA ALA A 824 25.46 3.94 -26.52
C ALA A 824 24.63 5.17 -26.89
N GLU A 825 23.53 5.02 -27.63
CA GLU A 825 22.60 6.12 -27.88
C GLU A 825 21.93 6.62 -26.59
N VAL A 826 21.68 5.76 -25.59
CA VAL A 826 21.18 6.20 -24.27
C VAL A 826 22.19 7.12 -23.59
N TRP A 827 23.47 6.74 -23.56
CA TRP A 827 24.55 7.56 -22.97
C TRP A 827 24.74 8.90 -23.68
N LYS A 828 24.58 8.94 -25.01
CA LYS A 828 24.64 10.21 -25.77
C LYS A 828 23.49 11.14 -25.41
N LYS A 829 22.27 10.60 -25.28
CA LYS A 829 21.09 11.38 -24.86
C LYS A 829 21.19 11.84 -23.41
N GLU A 830 21.81 11.04 -22.56
CA GLU A 830 22.14 11.42 -21.19
C GLU A 830 23.16 12.57 -21.17
N LEU A 831 24.19 12.55 -22.02
CA LEU A 831 25.11 13.68 -22.20
C LEU A 831 24.37 14.96 -22.67
N ASP A 832 23.45 14.84 -23.65
CA ASP A 832 22.64 15.97 -24.12
C ASP A 832 21.76 16.54 -23.00
N PHE A 833 21.21 15.67 -22.15
CA PHE A 833 20.44 16.04 -20.97
C PHE A 833 21.32 16.79 -19.95
N LEU A 834 22.52 16.28 -19.66
CA LEU A 834 23.48 16.91 -18.75
C LEU A 834 23.92 18.28 -19.26
N LYS A 835 24.19 18.42 -20.56
CA LYS A 835 24.50 19.71 -21.22
C LYS A 835 23.36 20.71 -21.09
N SER A 836 22.12 20.23 -21.25
CA SER A 836 20.94 21.07 -21.08
C SER A 836 20.80 21.50 -19.62
N ALA A 837 20.86 20.56 -18.68
CA ALA A 837 20.72 20.79 -17.25
C ALA A 837 21.80 21.73 -16.69
N SER A 838 23.04 21.66 -17.17
CA SER A 838 24.12 22.55 -16.71
C SER A 838 23.91 24.02 -17.10
N SER A 839 23.07 24.28 -18.11
CA SER A 839 22.81 25.62 -18.65
C SER A 839 21.54 26.30 -18.13
N MET A 840 20.73 25.60 -17.32
CA MET A 840 19.44 26.10 -16.83
C MET A 840 19.20 25.75 -15.35
N LYS A 841 18.42 26.57 -14.66
CA LYS A 841 17.79 26.17 -13.39
C LYS A 841 16.86 24.98 -13.58
N LYS A 842 16.70 24.17 -12.53
CA LYS A 842 15.75 23.05 -12.51
C LYS A 842 14.37 23.55 -13.00
N PRO A 843 13.88 23.09 -14.16
CA PRO A 843 12.57 23.44 -14.66
C PRO A 843 11.49 22.71 -13.85
N ALA A 844 10.21 22.95 -14.15
CA ALA A 844 9.13 22.25 -13.45
C ALA A 844 9.22 20.72 -13.68
N ASP A 845 8.73 19.90 -12.75
CA ASP A 845 8.96 18.45 -12.79
C ASP A 845 8.37 17.78 -14.06
N ASP A 846 7.32 18.36 -14.65
CA ASP A 846 6.75 17.98 -15.95
C ASP A 846 7.69 18.30 -17.13
N GLU A 847 8.38 19.43 -17.10
CA GLU A 847 9.41 19.80 -18.09
C GLU A 847 10.65 18.90 -17.97
N VAL A 848 11.09 18.58 -16.74
CA VAL A 848 12.15 17.58 -16.50
C VAL A 848 11.76 16.22 -17.07
N GLN A 849 10.50 15.81 -16.86
CA GLN A 849 9.98 14.55 -17.39
C GLN A 849 9.91 14.55 -18.93
N ALA A 850 9.57 15.68 -19.55
CA ALA A 850 9.60 15.84 -21.01
C ALA A 850 11.03 15.71 -21.56
N MET A 851 12.01 16.35 -20.91
CA MET A 851 13.43 16.22 -21.26
C MET A 851 13.97 14.78 -21.13
N MET A 852 13.37 13.95 -20.27
CA MET A 852 13.72 12.52 -20.12
C MET A 852 13.18 11.63 -21.24
N THR A 853 12.22 12.10 -22.04
CA THR A 853 11.57 11.31 -23.11
C THR A 853 12.58 10.70 -24.10
N PRO A 854 13.56 11.45 -24.62
CA PRO A 854 14.56 10.88 -25.53
C PRO A 854 15.37 9.74 -24.90
N ILE A 855 15.77 9.88 -23.63
CA ILE A 855 16.49 8.83 -22.89
C ILE A 855 15.58 7.60 -22.74
N GLY A 856 14.32 7.80 -22.33
CA GLY A 856 13.32 6.74 -22.21
C GLY A 856 13.09 5.94 -23.49
N LEU A 857 12.98 6.61 -24.64
CA LEU A 857 12.83 5.96 -25.94
C LEU A 857 14.07 5.14 -26.34
N ALA A 858 15.27 5.65 -26.07
CA ALA A 858 16.50 4.90 -26.33
C ALA A 858 16.63 3.66 -25.44
N MET A 859 16.25 3.77 -24.16
CA MET A 859 16.20 2.61 -23.24
C MET A 859 15.19 1.56 -23.71
N ALA A 860 14.05 1.97 -24.28
CA ALA A 860 13.06 1.05 -24.83
C ALA A 860 13.62 0.26 -26.03
N GLU A 861 14.40 0.88 -26.92
CA GLU A 861 14.96 0.16 -28.07
C GLU A 861 16.01 -0.88 -27.66
N VAL A 862 16.77 -0.64 -26.57
CA VAL A 862 17.65 -1.66 -25.97
C VAL A 862 16.87 -2.91 -25.58
N ASN A 863 15.66 -2.75 -25.03
CA ASN A 863 14.77 -3.85 -24.68
C ASN A 863 14.18 -4.54 -25.93
N ASN A 864 13.78 -3.76 -26.94
CA ASN A 864 13.22 -4.31 -28.18
C ASN A 864 14.21 -5.23 -28.91
N ILE A 865 15.52 -4.96 -28.85
CA ILE A 865 16.53 -5.80 -29.49
C ILE A 865 16.67 -7.16 -28.77
N LYS A 866 16.56 -7.20 -27.44
CA LYS A 866 16.53 -8.46 -26.68
C LYS A 866 15.37 -9.35 -27.15
N ASP A 867 14.20 -8.77 -27.40
CA ASP A 867 12.99 -9.51 -27.79
C ASP A 867 13.03 -10.03 -29.24
N LYS A 868 13.91 -9.48 -30.08
CA LYS A 868 14.17 -9.97 -31.44
C LYS A 868 15.07 -11.23 -31.44
N ALA A 869 15.82 -11.48 -30.37
CA ALA A 869 16.73 -12.61 -30.30
C ALA A 869 15.99 -13.94 -30.06
N PRO A 870 16.42 -15.05 -30.69
CA PRO A 870 15.82 -16.35 -30.44
C PRO A 870 15.89 -16.76 -28.96
N PRO A 871 14.82 -17.30 -28.35
CA PRO A 871 14.81 -17.66 -26.91
C PRO A 871 15.83 -18.71 -26.46
N ARG A 872 16.54 -19.35 -27.41
CA ARG A 872 17.59 -20.36 -27.16
C ARG A 872 18.95 -19.92 -27.72
N ASP A 873 19.08 -18.66 -28.10
CA ASP A 873 20.35 -18.11 -28.55
C ASP A 873 21.36 -18.12 -27.38
N GLU A 874 22.60 -18.52 -27.65
CA GLU A 874 23.64 -18.56 -26.61
C GLU A 874 24.01 -17.16 -26.09
N LEU A 875 23.70 -16.11 -26.87
CA LEU A 875 23.93 -14.71 -26.51
C LEU A 875 22.76 -14.08 -25.73
N VAL A 876 21.64 -14.77 -25.50
CA VAL A 876 20.46 -14.20 -24.83
C VAL A 876 20.77 -13.62 -23.44
N ASN A 877 21.75 -14.19 -22.73
CA ASN A 877 22.18 -13.68 -21.43
C ASN A 877 22.94 -12.34 -21.54
N HIS A 878 23.65 -12.07 -22.64
CA HIS A 878 24.23 -10.74 -22.90
C HIS A 878 23.11 -9.72 -23.05
N LEU A 879 22.12 -10.05 -23.88
CA LEU A 879 21.01 -9.16 -24.20
C LEU A 879 20.14 -8.86 -22.98
N THR A 880 19.92 -9.89 -22.17
CA THR A 880 19.17 -9.76 -20.93
C THR A 880 19.95 -8.96 -19.90
N ALA A 881 21.26 -9.17 -19.75
CA ALA A 881 22.07 -8.38 -18.83
C ALA A 881 21.96 -6.87 -19.12
N MET A 882 22.06 -6.47 -20.39
CA MET A 882 21.95 -5.05 -20.77
C MET A 882 20.51 -4.52 -20.61
N ALA A 883 19.50 -5.30 -20.98
CA ALA A 883 18.10 -4.91 -20.84
C ALA A 883 17.67 -4.71 -19.37
N GLU A 884 18.06 -5.61 -18.47
CA GLU A 884 17.71 -5.48 -17.05
C GLU A 884 18.47 -4.33 -16.37
N SER A 885 19.65 -3.96 -16.88
CA SER A 885 20.51 -2.93 -16.28
C SER A 885 20.43 -1.55 -16.93
N VAL A 886 19.84 -1.42 -18.14
CA VAL A 886 19.63 -0.13 -18.82
C VAL A 886 18.90 0.93 -17.98
N PRO A 887 17.95 0.60 -17.07
CA PRO A 887 17.29 1.62 -16.25
C PRO A 887 18.26 2.41 -15.37
N ALA A 888 19.47 1.92 -15.12
CA ALA A 888 20.50 2.66 -14.38
C ALA A 888 20.79 4.04 -14.99
N LEU A 889 20.66 4.21 -16.31
CA LEU A 889 20.87 5.47 -17.03
C LEU A 889 19.72 6.47 -16.81
N GLY A 890 18.66 6.08 -16.11
CA GLY A 890 17.56 6.95 -15.69
C GLY A 890 17.86 7.81 -14.45
N TRP A 891 19.05 7.72 -13.85
CA TRP A 891 19.37 8.39 -12.58
C TRP A 891 19.25 9.92 -12.65
N VAL A 892 19.41 10.53 -13.82
CA VAL A 892 19.28 11.99 -14.04
C VAL A 892 17.88 12.54 -13.73
N ALA A 893 16.86 11.66 -13.64
CA ALA A 893 15.50 12.02 -13.26
C ALA A 893 15.24 11.98 -11.74
N LEU A 894 16.23 11.61 -10.92
CA LEU A 894 16.03 11.41 -9.49
C LEU A 894 16.25 12.69 -8.68
N ASP A 895 15.28 13.00 -7.82
CA ASP A 895 15.38 14.09 -6.85
C ASP A 895 16.27 13.76 -5.65
N SER A 896 16.62 12.49 -5.45
CA SER A 896 17.63 12.09 -4.47
C SER A 896 18.22 10.72 -4.76
N LYS A 897 19.44 10.48 -4.23
CA LYS A 897 20.09 9.16 -4.18
C LYS A 897 20.37 8.51 -5.55
N PRO A 898 21.02 9.20 -6.50
CA PRO A 898 21.30 8.63 -7.81
C PRO A 898 22.30 7.44 -7.79
N ILE A 899 23.28 7.44 -6.88
CA ILE A 899 24.27 6.35 -6.79
C ILE A 899 23.64 5.02 -6.32
N PRO A 900 22.85 4.96 -5.22
CA PRO A 900 22.13 3.74 -4.85
C PRO A 900 21.22 3.23 -5.97
N TYR A 901 20.52 4.13 -6.67
CA TYR A 901 19.67 3.74 -7.79
C TYR A 901 20.45 3.08 -8.93
N VAL A 902 21.58 3.67 -9.34
CA VAL A 902 22.46 3.07 -10.36
C VAL A 902 22.97 1.71 -9.90
N ALA A 903 23.29 1.54 -8.61
CA ALA A 903 23.73 0.26 -8.07
C ALA A 903 22.64 -0.82 -8.11
N ASP A 904 21.41 -0.48 -7.71
CA ASP A 904 20.27 -1.40 -7.72
C ASP A 904 19.91 -1.82 -9.15
N MET A 905 19.80 -0.85 -10.06
CA MET A 905 19.46 -1.12 -11.47
C MET A 905 20.58 -1.89 -12.19
N ALA A 906 21.85 -1.54 -11.96
CA ALA A 906 22.98 -2.30 -12.51
C ALA A 906 23.02 -3.74 -11.95
N GLY A 907 22.67 -3.91 -10.67
CA GLY A 907 22.60 -5.21 -10.00
C GLY A 907 21.58 -6.18 -10.62
N ALA A 908 20.50 -5.67 -11.24
CA ALA A 908 19.51 -6.50 -11.92
C ALA A 908 20.10 -7.30 -13.10
N GLY A 909 21.13 -6.75 -13.77
CA GLY A 909 21.85 -7.43 -14.85
C GLY A 909 22.89 -8.46 -14.38
N GLU A 910 23.31 -8.40 -13.12
CA GLU A 910 24.48 -9.13 -12.59
C GLU A 910 24.32 -10.66 -12.68
N MET A 911 23.11 -11.17 -12.44
CA MET A 911 22.82 -12.60 -12.58
C MET A 911 23.07 -13.08 -14.02
N TYR A 912 22.71 -12.27 -15.01
CA TYR A 912 22.87 -12.61 -16.42
C TYR A 912 24.32 -12.46 -16.89
N LEU A 913 25.05 -11.46 -16.38
CA LEU A 913 26.49 -11.36 -16.57
C LEU A 913 27.22 -12.61 -16.03
N ASN A 914 26.82 -13.12 -14.86
CA ASN A 914 27.37 -14.36 -14.31
C ASN A 914 27.02 -15.59 -15.17
N ARG A 915 25.81 -15.63 -15.75
CA ARG A 915 25.42 -16.67 -16.70
C ARG A 915 26.23 -16.62 -17.99
N VAL A 916 26.58 -15.43 -18.50
CA VAL A 916 27.52 -15.27 -19.62
C VAL A 916 28.87 -15.89 -19.27
N LEU A 917 29.45 -15.50 -18.12
CA LEU A 917 30.72 -16.05 -17.67
C LEU A 917 30.68 -17.59 -17.56
N GLN A 918 29.59 -18.15 -17.05
CA GLN A 918 29.41 -19.59 -16.91
C GLN A 918 29.24 -20.31 -18.26
N ALA A 919 28.47 -19.75 -19.18
CA ALA A 919 28.15 -20.36 -20.47
C ALA A 919 29.36 -20.36 -21.43
N PHE A 920 30.21 -19.33 -21.37
CA PHE A 920 31.34 -19.17 -22.28
C PHE A 920 32.69 -19.57 -21.67
N LYS A 921 32.76 -20.01 -20.40
CA LYS A 921 34.03 -20.32 -19.71
C LYS A 921 34.92 -21.36 -20.40
N THR A 922 34.35 -22.26 -21.20
CA THR A 922 35.07 -23.35 -21.90
C THR A 922 35.08 -23.18 -23.43
N LYS A 923 34.66 -22.02 -23.95
CA LYS A 923 34.64 -21.73 -25.39
C LYS A 923 35.98 -21.09 -25.81
N ASP A 924 36.33 -21.20 -27.09
CA ASP A 924 37.60 -20.65 -27.61
C ASP A 924 37.67 -19.12 -27.52
N ASP A 925 36.51 -18.45 -27.50
CA ASP A 925 36.31 -17.01 -27.33
C ASP A 925 36.02 -16.60 -25.87
N ALA A 926 36.24 -17.48 -24.88
CA ALA A 926 35.94 -17.21 -23.47
C ALA A 926 36.50 -15.88 -22.96
N GLN A 927 37.69 -15.48 -23.43
CA GLN A 927 38.32 -14.23 -23.02
C GLN A 927 37.55 -13.00 -23.55
N LEU A 928 37.02 -13.06 -24.77
CA LEU A 928 36.23 -11.98 -25.35
C LEU A 928 34.98 -11.68 -24.50
N HIS A 929 34.26 -12.73 -24.10
CA HIS A 929 33.07 -12.59 -23.25
C HIS A 929 33.40 -12.13 -21.83
N LYS A 930 34.54 -12.58 -21.26
CA LYS A 930 35.03 -12.08 -19.97
C LYS A 930 35.36 -10.60 -20.02
N ASP A 931 36.05 -10.16 -21.07
CA ASP A 931 36.43 -8.76 -21.25
C ASP A 931 35.19 -7.88 -21.50
N TRP A 932 34.20 -8.40 -22.22
CA TRP A 932 32.90 -7.75 -22.41
C TRP A 932 32.16 -7.56 -21.07
N VAL A 933 32.02 -8.63 -20.27
CA VAL A 933 31.38 -8.55 -18.94
C VAL A 933 32.12 -7.57 -18.03
N ALA A 934 33.46 -7.61 -18.02
CA ALA A 934 34.26 -6.68 -17.24
C ALA A 934 34.01 -5.22 -17.66
N THR A 935 33.87 -4.96 -18.95
CA THR A 935 33.64 -3.61 -19.48
C THR A 935 32.25 -3.09 -19.13
N VAL A 936 31.21 -3.94 -19.15
CA VAL A 936 29.86 -3.57 -18.66
C VAL A 936 29.90 -3.17 -17.18
N LYS A 937 30.61 -3.93 -16.35
CA LYS A 937 30.79 -3.58 -14.93
C LYS A 937 31.56 -2.26 -14.77
N THR A 938 32.62 -2.06 -15.55
CA THR A 938 33.37 -0.81 -15.56
C THR A 938 32.49 0.39 -15.92
N LEU A 939 31.59 0.28 -16.88
CA LEU A 939 30.67 1.37 -17.24
C LEU A 939 29.86 1.88 -16.04
N TYR A 940 29.28 0.98 -15.25
CA TYR A 940 28.51 1.38 -14.06
C TYR A 940 29.39 1.89 -12.91
N GLU A 941 30.60 1.35 -12.74
CA GLU A 941 31.53 1.88 -11.75
C GLU A 941 31.99 3.30 -12.10
N GLU A 942 32.32 3.56 -13.37
CA GLU A 942 32.70 4.89 -13.82
C GLU A 942 31.52 5.87 -13.79
N LEU A 943 30.30 5.43 -14.11
CA LEU A 943 29.09 6.24 -13.94
C LEU A 943 28.86 6.63 -12.47
N LYS A 944 29.01 5.68 -11.54
CA LYS A 944 28.91 5.96 -10.10
C LYS A 944 29.99 6.94 -9.63
N LYS A 945 31.23 6.81 -10.12
CA LYS A 945 32.32 7.76 -9.82
C LYS A 945 32.00 9.16 -10.35
N TYR A 946 31.49 9.24 -11.58
CA TYR A 946 31.05 10.49 -12.19
C TYR A 946 29.94 11.17 -11.37
N ILE A 947 28.87 10.46 -11.06
CA ILE A 947 27.76 10.97 -10.24
C ILE A 947 28.28 11.38 -8.85
N LYS A 948 29.20 10.62 -8.27
CA LYS A 948 29.80 10.99 -6.97
C LYS A 948 30.57 12.30 -7.05
N ALA A 949 31.32 12.53 -8.13
CA ALA A 949 32.13 13.73 -8.31
C ALA A 949 31.27 14.97 -8.61
N HIS A 950 30.20 14.84 -9.42
CA HIS A 950 29.47 15.98 -9.98
C HIS A 950 28.01 16.11 -9.53
N HIS A 951 27.37 15.02 -9.11
CA HIS A 951 25.91 14.92 -8.88
C HIS A 951 25.52 14.11 -7.64
N THR A 952 26.22 14.31 -6.53
CA THR A 952 26.22 13.40 -5.37
C THR A 952 24.84 13.17 -4.73
N THR A 953 24.02 14.23 -4.61
CA THR A 953 22.71 14.17 -3.93
C THR A 953 21.56 13.97 -4.91
N SER A 954 21.63 14.64 -6.04
CA SER A 954 20.70 14.64 -7.18
C SER A 954 21.44 15.28 -8.36
N LEU A 955 20.83 15.26 -9.55
CA LEU A 955 21.35 16.02 -10.67
C LEU A 955 21.54 17.50 -10.30
N GLN A 956 22.72 18.04 -10.60
CA GLN A 956 23.04 19.45 -10.35
C GLN A 956 22.65 20.26 -11.58
N TRP A 957 21.75 21.20 -11.37
CA TRP A 957 21.26 22.12 -12.39
C TRP A 957 22.10 23.40 -12.40
N GLY A 958 22.14 24.07 -13.54
CA GLY A 958 22.78 25.36 -13.71
C GLY A 958 22.17 26.44 -12.80
N SER A 959 22.96 27.47 -12.51
CA SER A 959 22.54 28.57 -11.62
C SER A 959 21.75 29.68 -12.33
N LYS A 960 21.63 29.63 -13.66
CA LYS A 960 21.01 30.67 -14.48
C LYS A 960 19.61 30.29 -14.93
#